data_AF-A0A813JM47-F1
#
_entry.id   AF-A0A813JM47-F1
#
_cell.length_a   1.000
_cell.length_b   1.000
_cell.length_c   1.000
_cell.angle_alpha   90.00
_cell.angle_beta   90.00
_cell.angle_gamma   90.00
#
_symmetry.space_group_name_H-M   'P 1'
#
loop_
_entity.id
_entity.type
_entity.pdbx_description
1 polymer ?
#
loop_
_entity_poly.entity_id
_entity_poly.type
_entity_poly.pdbx_seq_one_letter_code
_entity_poly.pdbx_strand_id
1 'polypeptide(L)'
;MPVRTGIRRGIQNSTTSDKILKIAAYRHEEFSLGDILEALTRIIQLGDYPLEDPVLTDMLIRPLPDKVRSGKFVSNPTVLASVIHKLAKLKLRRSFLQQVMMELCTMTVQYGETLSPRYISNVLWAMATMKVELPEVFHALCLAAAAKVEVFNAQDCANTLWAMATMKVELPEVFHALCYAAAAKVEAFNAQGCANTLWAMATMKVELPEVLHVLCYAAAAKVEAFNAQDYANTLWAMATMKVELPEVFHALCFAAAAKVEAFNAQGCANTLWAMATMKVELPEVLHVLCYAAAAKVEAFNAQDYANTLWAMATMKVELPEVLHVLCSAAAAKVEAFNAQDHANTLWAMATMKVELPEVFHALCFAAAAKVEAFNAQGCANTLWAMATMKVELPEVFHALCYAAAAKVEAFNAQGGVVEAFNAQDYANTLWAMATMKVELPEVFHALCFAAAAKVEAFNAQGCANTLWAMATMKVELPEVFHALCYAAAAKVEAFNAQGCTNTLWAMATMKVELPEVFHALCYAAAAKVEAFNAQECANALWAMATMKVELPDVCQALCHVAAATVEAFNAQHCANTLWAMATMKVELPEVFHALCYAAAAKVEAFNAQDCANTLWAMAKMKVELPEVCQALCYAAAAKVEAFNAQDCANTLWAMATMKVELPEVFQALCHAAAAKVEDFTAQECGMILLATLICPVKVTIKAYDAIQHLWELLCDLATLRILSTATTATTTTRVGTGATGRSS
;
A
#
# COMPACT_ATOMS: atom_id res chain seq x y z
N MET A 1 33.77 63.70 -17.93
CA MET A 1 33.24 62.41 -18.44
C MET A 1 34.13 61.72 -19.51
N PRO A 2 35.41 61.38 -19.25
CA PRO A 2 36.12 60.33 -20.03
C PRO A 2 36.36 59.01 -19.26
N VAL A 3 36.22 59.04 -17.93
CA VAL A 3 36.67 57.97 -17.02
C VAL A 3 35.71 56.75 -17.01
N ARG A 4 34.40 56.98 -17.15
CA ARG A 4 33.36 55.92 -17.12
C ARG A 4 33.40 54.99 -18.34
N THR A 5 33.71 55.52 -19.52
CA THR A 5 33.86 54.75 -20.75
C THR A 5 35.05 53.77 -20.71
N GLY A 6 36.05 54.04 -19.86
CA GLY A 6 37.23 53.18 -19.71
C GLY A 6 36.95 51.90 -18.90
N ILE A 7 36.18 51.99 -17.81
CA ILE A 7 35.87 50.83 -16.94
C ILE A 7 35.06 49.80 -17.73
N ARG A 8 33.92 50.23 -18.29
CA ARG A 8 33.00 49.33 -19.00
C ARG A 8 33.65 48.65 -20.21
N ARG A 9 34.43 49.40 -20.99
CA ARG A 9 35.19 48.85 -22.12
C ARG A 9 36.27 47.87 -21.66
N GLY A 10 36.91 48.13 -20.52
CA GLY A 10 37.87 47.21 -19.90
C GLY A 10 37.23 45.88 -19.47
N ILE A 11 36.03 45.94 -18.88
CA ILE A 11 35.25 44.74 -18.52
C ILE A 11 34.86 43.95 -19.78
N GLN A 12 34.30 44.61 -20.78
CA GLN A 12 33.84 43.96 -22.02
C GLN A 12 34.98 43.28 -22.79
N ASN A 13 36.16 43.90 -22.83
CA ASN A 13 37.34 43.36 -23.51
C ASN A 13 38.07 42.28 -22.69
N SER A 14 37.66 42.02 -21.44
CA SER A 14 38.29 41.03 -20.60
C SER A 14 37.96 39.60 -21.07
N THR A 15 38.98 38.76 -21.09
CA THR A 15 38.93 37.35 -21.53
C THR A 15 38.91 36.35 -20.37
N THR A 16 39.08 36.81 -19.13
CA THR A 16 39.06 36.00 -17.90
C THR A 16 38.42 36.79 -16.77
N SER A 17 37.79 36.10 -15.81
CA SER A 17 37.21 36.73 -14.63
C SER A 17 38.26 37.42 -13.76
N ASP A 18 39.47 36.87 -13.67
CA ASP A 18 40.62 37.48 -12.97
C ASP A 18 40.96 38.90 -13.50
N LYS A 19 40.91 39.11 -14.82
CA LYS A 19 41.14 40.46 -15.39
C LYS A 19 40.05 41.45 -14.99
N ILE A 20 38.80 41.00 -14.92
CA ILE A 20 37.67 41.82 -14.47
C ILE A 20 37.84 42.17 -13.00
N LEU A 21 38.22 41.20 -12.17
CA LEU A 21 38.45 41.40 -10.75
C LEU A 21 39.66 42.29 -10.48
N LYS A 22 40.72 42.24 -11.27
CA LYS A 22 41.83 43.20 -11.18
C LYS A 22 41.40 44.65 -11.45
N ILE A 23 40.51 44.86 -12.42
CA ILE A 23 39.92 46.19 -12.68
C ILE A 23 39.09 46.64 -11.47
N ALA A 24 38.29 45.73 -10.90
CA ALA A 24 37.49 46.00 -9.71
C ALA A 24 38.37 46.31 -8.48
N ALA A 25 39.42 45.53 -8.22
CA ALA A 25 40.30 45.71 -7.07
C ALA A 25 40.86 47.14 -6.99
N TYR A 26 41.24 47.73 -8.13
CA TYR A 26 41.81 49.08 -8.18
C TYR A 26 40.76 50.20 -8.18
N ARG A 27 39.53 49.93 -8.67
CA ARG A 27 38.55 51.01 -8.99
C ARG A 27 37.11 50.74 -8.55
N HIS A 28 36.85 49.75 -7.70
CA HIS A 28 35.51 49.35 -7.29
C HIS A 28 34.66 50.49 -6.69
N GLU A 29 35.28 51.50 -6.07
CA GLU A 29 34.56 52.69 -5.56
C GLU A 29 33.95 53.54 -6.69
N GLU A 30 34.56 53.53 -7.87
CA GLU A 30 34.09 54.24 -9.07
C GLU A 30 33.02 53.49 -9.85
N PHE A 31 32.81 52.19 -9.56
CA PHE A 31 31.87 51.35 -10.31
C PHE A 31 30.43 51.81 -10.09
N SER A 32 29.73 52.11 -11.18
CA SER A 32 28.28 52.25 -11.15
C SER A 32 27.58 50.91 -11.03
N LEU A 33 26.29 50.93 -10.66
CA LEU A 33 25.46 49.72 -10.67
C LEU A 33 25.45 49.06 -12.06
N GLY A 34 25.54 49.85 -13.13
CA GLY A 34 25.67 49.35 -14.51
C GLY A 34 27.02 48.69 -14.80
N ASP A 35 28.12 49.20 -14.22
CA ASP A 35 29.44 48.58 -14.35
C ASP A 35 29.52 47.27 -13.56
N ILE A 36 28.89 47.21 -12.39
CA ILE A 36 28.75 45.97 -11.61
C ILE A 36 27.93 44.95 -12.39
N LEU A 37 26.78 45.35 -12.98
CA LEU A 37 25.97 44.46 -13.82
C LEU A 37 26.79 43.90 -15.00
N GLU A 38 27.58 44.74 -15.66
CA GLU A 38 28.44 44.33 -16.77
C GLU A 38 29.50 43.33 -16.29
N ALA A 39 30.16 43.61 -15.16
CA ALA A 39 31.16 42.74 -14.56
C ALA A 39 30.57 41.37 -14.23
N LEU A 40 29.46 41.31 -13.50
CA LEU A 40 28.78 40.08 -13.15
C LEU A 40 28.32 39.31 -14.39
N THR A 41 27.78 40.02 -15.39
CA THR A 41 27.35 39.41 -16.65
C THR A 41 28.51 38.76 -17.39
N ARG A 42 29.65 39.46 -17.47
CA ARG A 42 30.82 38.95 -18.17
C ARG A 42 31.47 37.78 -17.42
N ILE A 43 31.55 37.84 -16.10
CA ILE A 43 32.01 36.71 -15.25
C ILE A 43 31.15 35.47 -15.51
N ILE A 44 29.82 35.61 -15.54
CA ILE A 44 28.90 34.50 -15.83
C ILE A 44 29.10 33.95 -17.25
N GLN A 45 29.36 34.81 -18.25
CA GLN A 45 29.60 34.38 -19.63
C GLN A 45 30.91 33.63 -19.83
N LEU A 46 31.95 33.99 -19.08
CA LEU A 46 33.26 33.36 -19.16
C LEU A 46 33.28 31.98 -18.48
N GLY A 47 32.37 31.75 -17.53
CA GLY A 47 32.18 30.45 -16.87
C GLY A 47 33.28 30.08 -15.86
N ASP A 48 34.29 30.94 -15.69
CA ASP A 48 35.40 30.79 -14.74
C ASP A 48 35.07 31.49 -13.41
N TYR A 49 34.13 30.93 -12.65
CA TYR A 49 33.63 31.50 -11.40
C TYR A 49 34.68 31.49 -10.27
N PRO A 50 35.22 32.65 -9.84
CA PRO A 50 36.16 32.70 -8.74
C PRO A 50 35.35 32.80 -7.43
N LEU A 51 34.72 31.68 -7.05
CA LEU A 51 33.64 31.64 -6.05
C LEU A 51 34.03 32.10 -4.63
N GLU A 52 35.32 32.21 -4.33
CA GLU A 52 35.84 32.66 -3.04
C GLU A 52 36.77 33.87 -3.17
N ASP A 53 36.78 34.55 -4.31
CA ASP A 53 37.63 35.72 -4.51
C ASP A 53 37.14 36.92 -3.68
N PRO A 54 37.98 37.48 -2.79
CA PRO A 54 37.59 38.59 -1.92
C PRO A 54 37.18 39.86 -2.68
N VAL A 55 37.70 40.09 -3.88
CA VAL A 55 37.30 41.25 -4.69
C VAL A 55 35.86 41.08 -5.17
N LEU A 56 35.49 39.87 -5.59
CA LEU A 56 34.12 39.56 -5.98
C LEU A 56 33.17 39.66 -4.78
N THR A 57 33.49 39.00 -3.67
CA THR A 57 32.59 38.94 -2.52
C THR A 57 32.55 40.25 -1.73
N ASP A 58 33.70 40.80 -1.36
CA ASP A 58 33.80 41.85 -0.34
C ASP A 58 33.83 43.25 -0.94
N MET A 59 34.36 43.41 -2.17
CA MET A 59 34.50 44.71 -2.82
C MET A 59 33.38 45.00 -3.83
N LEU A 60 32.88 43.97 -4.52
CA LEU A 60 31.81 44.11 -5.50
C LEU A 60 30.41 43.80 -4.94
N ILE A 61 30.22 42.68 -4.24
CA ILE A 61 28.89 42.21 -3.84
C ILE A 61 28.46 42.76 -2.48
N ARG A 62 29.28 42.62 -1.43
CA ARG A 62 28.94 43.05 -0.06
C ARG A 62 28.54 44.53 0.05
N PRO A 63 29.19 45.49 -0.65
CA PRO A 63 28.82 46.90 -0.55
C PRO A 63 27.59 47.30 -1.39
N LEU A 64 26.98 46.37 -2.14
CA LEU A 64 25.87 46.68 -3.05
C LEU A 64 24.68 47.35 -2.35
N PRO A 65 24.16 46.85 -1.22
CA PRO A 65 23.00 47.46 -0.56
C PRO A 65 23.26 48.93 -0.17
N ASP A 66 24.43 49.23 0.40
CA ASP A 66 24.82 50.59 0.79
C ASP A 66 25.03 51.50 -0.43
N LYS A 67 25.61 50.95 -1.51
CA LYS A 67 25.76 51.66 -2.79
C LYS A 67 24.42 52.04 -3.40
N VAL A 68 23.41 51.18 -3.28
CA VAL A 68 22.04 51.46 -3.75
C VAL A 68 21.35 52.48 -2.82
N ARG A 69 21.46 52.33 -1.49
CA ARG A 69 20.82 53.21 -0.49
C ARG A 69 21.36 54.64 -0.49
N SER A 70 22.66 54.81 -0.68
CA SER A 70 23.33 56.12 -0.62
C SER A 70 23.00 57.06 -1.79
N GLY A 71 22.24 56.60 -2.80
CA GLY A 71 21.83 57.44 -3.94
C GLY A 71 22.99 57.90 -4.83
N LYS A 72 24.23 57.42 -4.59
CA LYS A 72 25.44 57.76 -5.37
C LYS A 72 25.35 57.34 -6.85
N PHE A 73 24.35 56.52 -7.19
CA PHE A 73 24.04 56.09 -8.55
C PHE A 73 22.57 56.40 -8.83
N VAL A 74 22.26 56.91 -10.02
CA VAL A 74 20.86 57.01 -10.48
C VAL A 74 20.27 55.60 -10.36
N SER A 75 19.36 55.38 -9.39
CA SER A 75 18.74 54.09 -9.14
C SER A 75 17.84 53.76 -10.32
N ASN A 76 18.40 53.05 -11.30
CA ASN A 76 17.61 52.51 -12.38
C ASN A 76 17.04 51.16 -11.91
N PRO A 77 15.73 51.03 -11.68
CA PRO A 77 15.12 49.81 -11.17
C PRO A 77 15.36 48.61 -12.10
N THR A 78 15.52 48.85 -13.41
CA THR A 78 15.92 47.84 -14.40
C THR A 78 17.31 47.26 -14.14
N VAL A 79 18.28 48.12 -13.81
CA VAL A 79 19.66 47.69 -13.56
C VAL A 79 19.72 46.94 -12.24
N LEU A 80 19.00 47.39 -11.20
CA LEU A 80 18.89 46.70 -9.92
C LEU A 80 18.32 45.29 -10.07
N ALA A 81 17.17 45.14 -10.74
CA ALA A 81 16.57 43.84 -11.02
C ALA A 81 17.50 42.90 -11.81
N SER A 82 18.26 43.46 -12.76
CA SER A 82 19.25 42.69 -13.52
C SER A 82 20.43 42.25 -12.65
N VAL A 83 20.90 43.09 -11.72
CA VAL A 83 21.95 42.72 -10.76
C VAL A 83 21.45 41.59 -9.86
N ILE A 84 20.25 41.72 -9.28
CA ILE A 84 19.60 40.69 -8.45
C ILE A 84 19.55 39.35 -9.21
N HIS A 85 19.12 39.37 -10.47
CA HIS A 85 19.10 38.17 -11.32
C HIS A 85 20.49 37.55 -11.53
N LYS A 86 21.50 38.39 -11.81
CA LYS A 86 22.87 37.92 -12.03
C LYS A 86 23.46 37.35 -10.75
N LEU A 87 23.22 37.98 -9.60
CA LEU A 87 23.66 37.46 -8.30
C LEU A 87 23.08 36.07 -8.02
N ALA A 88 21.78 35.86 -8.27
CA ALA A 88 21.15 34.55 -8.12
C ALA A 88 21.69 33.48 -9.09
N LYS A 89 22.26 33.88 -10.23
CA LYS A 89 22.93 32.96 -11.17
C LYS A 89 24.37 32.62 -10.76
N LEU A 90 24.98 33.36 -9.83
CA LEU A 90 26.30 33.03 -9.32
C LEU A 90 26.19 31.84 -8.35
N LYS A 91 27.07 30.86 -8.49
CA LYS A 91 27.12 29.68 -7.60
C LYS A 91 27.87 29.95 -6.29
N LEU A 92 27.74 31.16 -5.73
CA LEU A 92 28.40 31.57 -4.48
C LEU A 92 27.73 30.94 -3.26
N ARG A 93 28.40 31.01 -2.10
CA ARG A 93 27.86 30.53 -0.82
C ARG A 93 26.50 31.19 -0.55
N ARG A 94 25.48 30.34 -0.41
CA ARG A 94 24.08 30.76 -0.34
C ARG A 94 23.79 31.68 0.85
N SER A 95 24.36 31.40 2.03
CA SER A 95 24.17 32.21 3.24
C SER A 95 24.64 33.66 3.09
N PHE A 96 25.79 33.87 2.44
CA PHE A 96 26.32 35.20 2.15
C PHE A 96 25.41 35.98 1.19
N LEU A 97 25.05 35.35 0.06
CA LEU A 97 24.21 36.01 -0.94
C LEU A 97 22.79 36.27 -0.42
N GLN A 98 22.23 35.40 0.42
CA GLN A 98 20.86 35.56 0.92
C GLN A 98 20.68 36.87 1.68
N GLN A 99 21.65 37.27 2.52
CA GLN A 99 21.61 38.54 3.24
C GLN A 99 21.62 39.75 2.29
N VAL A 100 22.55 39.76 1.33
CA VAL A 100 22.64 40.84 0.32
C VAL A 100 21.36 40.89 -0.53
N MET A 101 20.84 39.73 -0.92
CA MET A 101 19.61 39.62 -1.71
C MET A 101 18.38 40.10 -0.94
N MET A 102 18.28 39.85 0.37
CA MET A 102 17.18 40.39 1.19
C MET A 102 17.14 41.92 1.13
N GLU A 103 18.26 42.60 1.32
CA GLU A 103 18.29 44.06 1.26
C GLU A 103 17.97 44.60 -0.14
N LEU A 104 18.57 44.02 -1.18
CA LEU A 104 18.34 44.46 -2.57
C LEU A 104 16.90 44.22 -3.03
N CYS A 105 16.31 43.06 -2.68
CA CYS A 105 14.92 42.75 -3.01
C CYS A 105 13.94 43.68 -2.30
N THR A 106 14.14 44.01 -1.02
CA THR A 106 13.29 44.98 -0.30
C THR A 106 13.26 46.35 -0.99
N MET A 107 14.38 46.78 -1.56
CA MET A 107 14.45 48.04 -2.31
C MET A 107 13.64 48.01 -3.61
N THR A 108 13.28 46.82 -4.13
CA THR A 108 12.47 46.71 -5.36
C THR A 108 10.99 47.04 -5.17
N VAL A 109 10.46 46.97 -3.93
CA VAL A 109 9.04 47.26 -3.63
C VAL A 109 8.62 48.64 -4.10
N GLN A 110 9.49 49.64 -3.89
CA GLN A 110 9.25 51.03 -4.27
C GLN A 110 9.11 51.23 -5.78
N TYR A 111 9.48 50.23 -6.58
CA TYR A 111 9.50 50.28 -8.03
C TYR A 111 8.55 49.25 -8.68
N GLY A 112 7.76 48.49 -7.90
CA GLY A 112 6.90 47.42 -8.43
C GLY A 112 5.97 47.87 -9.56
N GLU A 113 5.41 49.09 -9.47
CA GLU A 113 4.56 49.66 -10.51
C GLU A 113 5.34 50.05 -11.77
N THR A 114 6.60 50.50 -11.65
CA THR A 114 7.42 51.02 -12.76
C THR A 114 8.30 49.95 -13.42
N LEU A 115 8.48 48.79 -12.79
CA LEU A 115 9.22 47.67 -13.36
C LEU A 115 8.47 47.05 -14.55
N SER A 116 9.21 46.81 -15.64
CA SER A 116 8.69 46.04 -16.78
C SER A 116 8.50 44.56 -16.42
N PRO A 117 7.62 43.81 -17.11
CA PRO A 117 7.39 42.37 -16.93
C PRO A 117 8.66 41.53 -16.72
N ARG A 118 9.66 41.70 -17.59
CA ARG A 118 10.93 40.98 -17.55
C ARG A 118 11.70 41.15 -16.25
N TYR A 119 11.60 42.32 -15.62
CA TYR A 119 12.33 42.60 -14.39
C TYR A 119 11.58 42.08 -13.17
N ILE A 120 10.24 42.14 -13.19
CA ILE A 120 9.40 41.51 -12.17
C ILE A 120 9.66 40.00 -12.14
N SER A 121 9.57 39.33 -13.30
CA SER A 121 9.78 37.87 -13.41
C SER A 121 11.19 37.45 -12.97
N ASN A 122 12.23 38.23 -13.31
CA ASN A 122 13.61 37.96 -12.90
C ASN A 122 13.83 38.14 -11.39
N VAL A 123 13.24 39.16 -10.76
CA VAL A 123 13.36 39.35 -9.31
C VAL A 123 12.65 38.22 -8.56
N LEU A 124 11.43 37.86 -8.97
CA LEU A 124 10.70 36.74 -8.39
C LEU A 124 11.47 35.42 -8.56
N TRP A 125 12.01 35.15 -9.76
CA TRP A 125 12.85 33.98 -10.02
C TRP A 125 14.10 33.95 -9.14
N ALA A 126 14.76 35.08 -8.97
CA ALA A 126 15.97 35.20 -8.15
C ALA A 126 15.66 35.01 -6.65
N MET A 127 14.56 35.57 -6.16
CA MET A 127 14.07 35.35 -4.79
C MET A 127 13.80 33.86 -4.55
N ALA A 128 13.11 33.21 -5.48
CA ALA A 128 12.79 31.77 -5.41
C ALA A 128 14.04 30.88 -5.48
N THR A 129 14.96 31.14 -6.41
CA THR A 129 16.20 30.39 -6.59
C THR A 129 17.07 30.42 -5.34
N MET A 130 17.12 31.58 -4.65
CA MET A 130 17.91 31.76 -3.43
C MET A 130 17.14 31.38 -2.15
N LYS A 131 15.83 31.14 -2.25
CA LYS A 131 14.83 31.09 -1.16
C LYS A 131 14.97 32.27 -0.19
N VAL A 132 14.89 33.47 -0.75
CA VAL A 132 14.86 34.73 0.02
C VAL A 132 13.44 34.94 0.54
N GLU A 133 13.28 34.87 1.86
CA GLU A 133 11.98 34.96 2.52
C GLU A 133 11.61 36.42 2.81
N LEU A 134 10.90 37.05 1.85
CA LEU A 134 10.30 38.38 2.01
C LEU A 134 8.85 38.35 1.52
N PRO A 135 7.90 37.84 2.33
CA PRO A 135 6.53 37.56 1.88
C PRO A 135 5.80 38.78 1.31
N GLU A 136 5.90 39.94 1.98
CA GLU A 136 5.25 41.18 1.54
C GLU A 136 5.78 41.66 0.18
N VAL A 137 7.11 41.62 0.00
CA VAL A 137 7.79 42.01 -1.24
C VAL A 137 7.39 41.07 -2.38
N PHE A 138 7.42 39.77 -2.12
CA PHE A 138 7.09 38.76 -3.11
C PHE A 138 5.62 38.87 -3.54
N HIS A 139 4.71 39.06 -2.58
CA HIS A 139 3.28 39.28 -2.84
C HIS A 139 3.07 40.54 -3.70
N ALA A 140 3.66 41.68 -3.32
CA ALA A 140 3.51 42.92 -4.07
C ALA A 140 4.00 42.79 -5.53
N LEU A 141 5.12 42.10 -5.75
CA LEU A 141 5.63 41.81 -7.09
C LEU A 141 4.73 40.86 -7.88
N CYS A 142 4.08 39.88 -7.23
CA CYS A 142 3.09 39.02 -7.88
C CYS A 142 1.85 39.81 -8.33
N LEU A 143 1.34 40.72 -7.50
CA LEU A 143 0.24 41.61 -7.90
C LEU A 143 0.64 42.53 -9.06
N ALA A 144 1.86 43.07 -9.02
CA ALA A 144 2.39 43.87 -10.12
C ALA A 144 2.59 43.07 -11.41
N ALA A 145 2.91 41.77 -11.31
CA ALA A 145 2.95 40.85 -12.45
C ALA A 145 1.54 40.64 -13.04
N ALA A 146 0.55 40.38 -12.18
CA ALA A 146 -0.85 40.18 -12.60
C ALA A 146 -1.41 41.42 -13.33
N ALA A 147 -1.18 42.62 -12.79
CA ALA A 147 -1.62 43.88 -13.40
C ALA A 147 -1.00 44.15 -14.78
N LYS A 148 0.12 43.50 -15.12
CA LYS A 148 0.84 43.64 -16.39
C LYS A 148 0.80 42.38 -17.24
N VAL A 149 -0.02 41.39 -16.90
CA VAL A 149 0.05 40.03 -17.49
C VAL A 149 -0.13 39.99 -19.01
N GLU A 150 -0.90 40.93 -19.57
CA GLU A 150 -1.12 41.02 -21.02
C GLU A 150 0.18 41.22 -21.80
N VAL A 151 1.12 42.02 -21.26
CA VAL A 151 2.41 42.34 -21.86
C VAL A 151 3.55 41.41 -21.43
N PHE A 152 3.28 40.40 -20.59
CA PHE A 152 4.25 39.34 -20.29
C PHE A 152 4.51 38.51 -21.54
N ASN A 153 5.78 38.17 -21.79
CA ASN A 153 6.13 37.13 -22.77
C ASN A 153 6.08 35.73 -22.12
N ALA A 154 6.27 34.70 -22.94
CA ALA A 154 6.29 33.29 -22.52
C ALA A 154 7.24 33.00 -21.34
N GLN A 155 8.48 33.49 -21.41
CA GLN A 155 9.48 33.26 -20.37
C GLN A 155 9.11 33.97 -19.06
N ASP A 156 8.54 35.16 -19.14
CA ASP A 156 8.11 35.92 -17.96
C ASP A 156 6.99 35.19 -17.22
N CYS A 157 6.01 34.63 -17.94
CA CYS A 157 4.96 33.81 -17.34
C CYS A 157 5.55 32.57 -16.67
N ALA A 158 6.40 31.81 -17.37
CA ALA A 158 6.99 30.58 -16.84
C ALA A 158 7.84 30.83 -15.58
N ASN A 159 8.68 31.87 -15.60
CA ASN A 159 9.53 32.23 -14.45
C ASN A 159 8.71 32.64 -13.23
N THR A 160 7.67 33.46 -13.42
CA THR A 160 6.81 33.91 -12.32
C THR A 160 6.03 32.74 -11.72
N LEU A 161 5.40 31.90 -12.54
CA LEU A 161 4.68 30.71 -12.08
C LEU A 161 5.61 29.76 -11.32
N TRP A 162 6.79 29.48 -11.87
CA TRP A 162 7.80 28.65 -11.21
C TRP A 162 8.27 29.25 -9.89
N ALA A 163 8.47 30.56 -9.81
CA ALA A 163 8.86 31.25 -8.59
C ALA A 163 7.76 31.16 -7.51
N MET A 164 6.50 31.41 -7.88
CA MET A 164 5.35 31.29 -6.98
C MET A 164 5.24 29.86 -6.42
N ALA A 165 5.39 28.85 -7.29
CA ALA A 165 5.35 27.44 -6.89
C ALA A 165 6.52 27.04 -5.98
N THR A 166 7.74 27.47 -6.30
CA THR A 166 8.95 27.17 -5.51
C THR A 166 8.89 27.78 -4.12
N MET A 167 8.31 28.98 -4.00
CA MET A 167 8.14 29.69 -2.73
C MET A 167 6.82 29.33 -2.02
N LYS A 168 5.97 28.49 -2.63
CA LYS A 168 4.64 28.09 -2.13
C LYS A 168 3.76 29.30 -1.77
N VAL A 169 3.75 30.33 -2.63
CA VAL A 169 2.93 31.53 -2.42
C VAL A 169 1.55 31.34 -3.02
N GLU A 170 0.53 31.32 -2.15
CA GLU A 170 -0.87 31.11 -2.52
C GLU A 170 -1.55 32.43 -2.91
N LEU A 171 -1.62 32.70 -4.21
CA LEU A 171 -2.41 33.79 -4.81
C LEU A 171 -3.20 33.25 -6.01
N PRO A 172 -4.35 32.58 -5.79
CA PRO A 172 -5.05 31.82 -6.82
C PRO A 172 -5.41 32.65 -8.06
N GLU A 173 -5.98 33.85 -7.87
CA GLU A 173 -6.37 34.72 -8.99
C GLU A 173 -5.18 35.14 -9.86
N VAL A 174 -4.07 35.52 -9.22
CA VAL A 174 -2.82 35.89 -9.89
C VAL A 174 -2.24 34.70 -10.65
N PHE A 175 -2.20 33.54 -10.00
CA PHE A 175 -1.65 32.32 -10.58
C PHE A 175 -2.48 31.86 -11.78
N HIS A 176 -3.82 31.91 -11.68
CA HIS A 176 -4.72 31.57 -12.79
C HIS A 176 -4.56 32.53 -13.97
N ALA A 177 -4.50 33.85 -13.72
CA ALA A 177 -4.29 34.84 -14.78
C ALA A 177 -2.98 34.59 -15.54
N LEU A 178 -1.90 34.28 -14.83
CA LEU A 178 -0.61 33.91 -15.42
C LEU A 178 -0.67 32.59 -16.22
N CYS A 179 -1.44 31.61 -15.74
CA CYS A 179 -1.67 30.34 -16.45
C CYS A 179 -2.40 30.54 -17.78
N TYR A 180 -3.49 31.32 -17.80
CA TYR A 180 -4.20 31.65 -19.04
C TYR A 180 -3.32 32.44 -20.01
N ALA A 181 -2.53 33.39 -19.50
CA ALA A 181 -1.60 34.14 -20.33
C ALA A 181 -0.46 33.27 -20.88
N ALA A 182 0.00 32.27 -20.12
CA ALA A 182 0.95 31.27 -20.59
C ALA A 182 0.36 30.43 -21.73
N ALA A 183 -0.86 29.91 -21.58
CA ALA A 183 -1.56 29.15 -22.63
C ALA A 183 -1.78 29.98 -23.90
N ALA A 184 -2.22 31.23 -23.77
CA ALA A 184 -2.44 32.12 -24.92
C ALA A 184 -1.14 32.43 -25.70
N LYS A 185 0.03 32.27 -25.07
CA LYS A 185 1.34 32.56 -25.66
C LYS A 185 2.19 31.30 -25.90
N VAL A 186 1.58 30.11 -25.84
CA VAL A 186 2.27 28.82 -25.80
C VAL A 186 3.16 28.55 -27.02
N GLU A 187 2.84 29.12 -28.18
CA GLU A 187 3.65 28.98 -29.39
C GLU A 187 5.07 29.55 -29.19
N ALA A 188 5.19 30.62 -28.40
CA ALA A 188 6.47 31.27 -28.09
C ALA A 188 7.22 30.63 -26.91
N PHE A 189 6.66 29.60 -26.26
CA PHE A 189 7.34 28.87 -25.19
C PHE A 189 8.43 27.97 -25.78
N ASN A 190 9.58 27.93 -25.10
CA ASN A 190 10.56 26.87 -25.30
C ASN A 190 10.19 25.61 -24.47
N ALA A 191 10.90 24.52 -24.69
CA ALA A 191 10.73 23.24 -23.98
C ALA A 191 10.68 23.41 -22.45
N GLN A 192 11.71 24.06 -21.90
CA GLN A 192 11.84 24.33 -20.46
C GLN A 192 10.67 25.16 -19.90
N GLY A 193 10.20 26.15 -20.65
CA GLY A 193 9.06 26.99 -20.27
C GLY A 193 7.80 26.16 -20.07
N CYS A 194 7.50 25.25 -21.02
CA CYS A 194 6.35 24.35 -20.91
C CYS A 194 6.49 23.45 -19.68
N ALA A 195 7.65 22.81 -19.49
CA ALA A 195 7.92 21.93 -18.37
C ALA A 195 7.81 22.65 -17.02
N ASN A 196 8.39 23.85 -16.89
CA ASN A 196 8.33 24.64 -15.66
C ASN A 196 6.92 25.12 -15.33
N THR A 197 6.13 25.51 -16.32
CA THR A 197 4.73 25.92 -16.10
C THR A 197 3.88 24.73 -15.66
N LEU A 198 4.00 23.57 -16.33
CA LEU A 198 3.30 22.35 -15.92
C LEU A 198 3.71 21.92 -14.52
N TRP A 199 5.01 21.93 -14.21
CA TRP A 199 5.52 21.65 -12.87
C TRP A 199 4.98 22.63 -11.82
N ALA A 200 4.89 23.92 -12.14
CA ALA A 200 4.36 24.93 -11.22
C ALA A 200 2.87 24.70 -10.94
N MET A 201 2.07 24.41 -11.97
CA MET A 201 0.65 24.08 -11.83
C MET A 201 0.45 22.84 -10.97
N ALA A 202 1.24 21.77 -11.20
CA ALA A 202 1.19 20.56 -10.40
C ALA A 202 1.61 20.77 -8.95
N THR A 203 2.69 21.52 -8.72
CA THR A 203 3.18 21.85 -7.37
C THR A 203 2.16 22.65 -6.56
N MET A 204 1.44 23.57 -7.21
CA MET A 204 0.41 24.39 -6.59
C MET A 204 -0.98 23.73 -6.59
N LYS A 205 -1.12 22.53 -7.16
CA LYS A 205 -2.40 21.80 -7.29
C LYS A 205 -3.49 22.61 -8.01
N VAL A 206 -3.11 23.34 -9.07
CA VAL A 206 -4.02 24.21 -9.83
C VAL A 206 -4.61 23.44 -11.01
N GLU A 207 -5.90 23.12 -10.93
CA GLU A 207 -6.65 22.36 -11.94
C GLU A 207 -7.28 23.29 -12.98
N LEU A 208 -6.61 23.45 -14.13
CA LEU A 208 -7.12 24.17 -15.30
C LEU A 208 -6.99 23.27 -16.55
N PRO A 209 -7.96 22.38 -16.83
CA PRO A 209 -7.82 21.32 -17.83
C PRO A 209 -7.44 21.82 -19.23
N GLU A 210 -8.09 22.89 -19.70
CA GLU A 210 -7.80 23.48 -21.02
C GLU A 210 -6.36 23.99 -21.12
N VAL A 211 -5.88 24.69 -20.08
CA VAL A 211 -4.50 25.20 -20.00
C VAL A 211 -3.50 24.05 -19.95
N LEU A 212 -3.78 23.02 -19.13
CA LEU A 212 -2.93 21.82 -19.02
C LEU A 212 -2.80 21.12 -20.37
N HIS A 213 -3.91 20.91 -21.08
CA HIS A 213 -3.89 20.24 -22.39
C HIS A 213 -3.07 21.03 -23.41
N VAL A 214 -3.28 22.34 -23.52
CA VAL A 214 -2.54 23.22 -24.44
C VAL A 214 -1.04 23.16 -24.17
N LEU A 215 -0.63 23.22 -22.90
CA LEU A 215 0.78 23.13 -22.50
C LEU A 215 1.37 21.73 -22.78
N CYS A 216 0.62 20.66 -22.53
CA CYS A 216 1.06 19.29 -22.81
C CYS A 216 1.28 19.05 -24.31
N TYR A 217 0.36 19.49 -25.18
CA TYR A 217 0.55 19.38 -26.63
C TYR A 217 1.75 20.21 -27.11
N ALA A 218 1.93 21.42 -26.56
CA ALA A 218 3.07 22.24 -26.90
C ALA A 218 4.42 21.67 -26.41
N ALA A 219 4.42 21.01 -25.25
CA ALA A 219 5.56 20.25 -24.74
C ALA A 219 5.90 19.09 -25.69
N ALA A 220 4.89 18.30 -26.09
CA ALA A 220 5.05 17.17 -27.02
C ALA A 220 5.60 17.61 -28.38
N ALA A 221 5.11 18.73 -28.93
CA ALA A 221 5.59 19.29 -30.19
C ALA A 221 7.06 19.76 -30.13
N LYS A 222 7.60 19.98 -28.92
CA LYS A 222 8.98 20.43 -28.69
C LYS A 222 9.85 19.37 -28.02
N VAL A 223 9.41 18.10 -28.06
CA VAL A 223 10.03 16.98 -27.35
C VAL A 223 11.51 16.80 -27.69
N GLU A 224 11.95 17.07 -28.92
CA GLU A 224 13.36 16.93 -29.30
C GLU A 224 14.27 17.94 -28.57
N ALA A 225 13.75 19.12 -28.23
CA ALA A 225 14.49 20.19 -27.55
C ALA A 225 14.54 20.03 -26.03
N PHE A 226 13.87 19.03 -25.46
CA PHE A 226 13.88 18.76 -24.03
C PHE A 226 15.26 18.28 -23.57
N ASN A 227 15.69 18.81 -22.44
CA ASN A 227 16.73 18.19 -21.61
C ASN A 227 16.09 17.15 -20.66
N ALA A 228 16.92 16.37 -19.96
CA ALA A 228 16.46 15.31 -19.05
C ALA A 228 15.49 15.80 -17.96
N GLN A 229 15.72 16.98 -17.39
CA GLN A 229 14.86 17.56 -16.36
C GLN A 229 13.50 17.96 -16.93
N ASP A 230 13.45 18.47 -18.16
CA ASP A 230 12.20 18.87 -18.80
C ASP A 230 11.26 17.68 -18.96
N TYR A 231 11.78 16.50 -19.36
CA TYR A 231 11.00 15.26 -19.44
C TYR A 231 10.45 14.85 -18.08
N ALA A 232 11.33 14.74 -17.08
CA ALA A 232 10.95 14.30 -15.74
C ALA A 232 9.90 15.23 -15.12
N ASN A 233 10.07 16.55 -15.24
CA ASN A 233 9.12 17.54 -14.74
C ASN A 233 7.77 17.46 -15.44
N THR A 234 7.76 17.30 -16.77
CA THR A 234 6.53 17.24 -17.56
C THR A 234 5.73 15.98 -17.25
N LEU A 235 6.39 14.81 -17.25
CA LEU A 235 5.76 13.53 -16.94
C LEU A 235 5.27 13.50 -15.49
N TRP A 236 6.08 13.99 -14.54
CA TRP A 236 5.68 14.12 -13.14
C TRP A 236 4.48 15.05 -12.96
N ALA A 237 4.44 16.18 -13.67
CA ALA A 237 3.31 17.11 -13.60
C ALA A 237 2.03 16.50 -14.18
N MET A 238 2.11 15.84 -15.34
CA MET A 238 0.99 15.12 -15.94
C MET A 238 0.44 14.04 -15.00
N ALA A 239 1.33 13.27 -14.35
CA ALA A 239 0.94 12.22 -13.41
C ALA A 239 0.33 12.78 -12.12
N THR A 240 0.94 13.80 -11.54
CA THR A 240 0.45 14.47 -10.31
C THR A 240 -0.94 15.06 -10.51
N MET A 241 -1.19 15.65 -11.68
CA MET A 241 -2.47 16.28 -12.04
C MET A 241 -3.44 15.31 -12.74
N LYS A 242 -3.06 14.03 -12.91
CA LYS A 242 -3.86 12.99 -13.59
C LYS A 242 -4.37 13.43 -14.97
N VAL A 243 -3.51 14.05 -15.78
CA VAL A 243 -3.87 14.55 -17.11
C VAL A 243 -4.00 13.38 -18.09
N GLU A 244 -5.20 13.12 -18.60
CA GLU A 244 -5.51 12.02 -19.50
C GLU A 244 -5.18 12.36 -20.97
N LEU A 245 -3.89 12.27 -21.33
CA LEU A 245 -3.41 12.39 -22.72
C LEU A 245 -2.43 11.25 -23.06
N PRO A 246 -2.93 10.02 -23.32
CA PRO A 246 -2.08 8.83 -23.46
C PRO A 246 -1.03 8.95 -24.58
N GLU A 247 -1.40 9.47 -25.75
CA GLU A 247 -0.48 9.63 -26.89
C GLU A 247 0.68 10.58 -26.57
N VAL A 248 0.37 11.72 -25.93
CA VAL A 248 1.38 12.70 -25.50
C VAL A 248 2.28 12.11 -24.43
N PHE A 249 1.69 11.44 -23.42
CA PHE A 249 2.44 10.84 -22.33
C PHE A 249 3.39 9.74 -22.85
N HIS A 250 2.91 8.85 -23.73
CA HIS A 250 3.71 7.80 -24.34
C HIS A 250 4.86 8.37 -25.17
N ALA A 251 4.60 9.39 -26.00
CA ALA A 251 5.63 10.04 -26.80
C ALA A 251 6.75 10.65 -25.93
N LEU A 252 6.38 11.30 -24.82
CA LEU A 252 7.33 11.82 -23.84
C LEU A 252 8.12 10.69 -23.16
N CYS A 253 7.48 9.57 -22.81
CA CYS A 253 8.14 8.41 -22.23
C CYS A 253 9.19 7.80 -23.17
N PHE A 254 8.86 7.56 -24.44
CA PHE A 254 9.82 7.04 -25.43
C PHE A 254 11.00 7.98 -25.64
N ALA A 255 10.74 9.28 -25.77
CA ALA A 255 11.78 10.28 -25.94
C ALA A 255 12.67 10.43 -24.68
N ALA A 256 12.09 10.31 -23.48
CA ALA A 256 12.83 10.26 -22.23
C ALA A 256 13.76 9.04 -22.18
N ALA A 257 13.27 7.85 -22.56
CA ALA A 257 14.06 6.62 -22.61
C ALA A 257 15.24 6.74 -23.59
N ALA A 258 15.02 7.35 -24.77
CA ALA A 258 16.06 7.57 -25.77
C ALA A 258 17.20 8.49 -25.30
N LYS A 259 16.95 9.34 -24.29
CA LYS A 259 17.93 10.27 -23.69
C LYS A 259 18.29 9.94 -22.24
N VAL A 260 18.01 8.72 -21.79
CA VAL A 260 18.14 8.32 -20.38
C VAL A 260 19.56 8.47 -19.81
N GLU A 261 20.59 8.43 -20.67
CA GLU A 261 21.98 8.64 -20.26
C GLU A 261 22.19 10.03 -19.63
N ALA A 262 21.46 11.05 -20.11
CA ALA A 262 21.52 12.42 -19.60
C ALA A 262 20.70 12.63 -18.31
N PHE A 263 19.90 11.64 -17.89
CA PHE A 263 19.10 11.72 -16.67
C PHE A 263 19.98 11.53 -15.44
N ASN A 264 19.74 12.35 -14.42
CA ASN A 264 20.23 12.10 -13.08
C ASN A 264 19.34 11.07 -12.35
N ALA A 265 19.76 10.65 -11.15
CA ALA A 265 19.04 9.73 -10.29
C ALA A 265 17.55 10.09 -10.11
N GLN A 266 17.30 11.32 -9.65
CA GLN A 266 15.95 11.84 -9.42
C GLN A 266 15.09 11.85 -10.69
N GLY A 267 15.66 12.21 -11.84
CA GLY A 267 14.96 12.22 -13.12
C GLY A 267 14.45 10.84 -13.50
N CYS A 268 15.26 9.78 -13.32
CA CYS A 268 14.84 8.40 -13.55
C CYS A 268 13.69 8.01 -12.59
N ALA A 269 13.88 8.27 -11.29
CA ALA A 269 12.89 7.93 -10.26
C ALA A 269 11.54 8.62 -10.49
N ASN A 270 11.54 9.93 -10.79
CA ASN A 270 10.32 10.69 -11.08
C ASN A 270 9.61 10.21 -12.35
N THR A 271 10.37 9.80 -13.36
CA THR A 271 9.80 9.28 -14.62
C THR A 271 9.14 7.92 -14.39
N LEU A 272 9.80 7.01 -13.68
CA LEU A 272 9.24 5.71 -13.28
C LEU A 272 7.99 5.88 -12.41
N TRP A 273 8.06 6.78 -11.42
CA TRP A 273 6.92 7.13 -10.58
C TRP A 273 5.75 7.64 -11.41
N ALA A 274 5.99 8.56 -12.35
CA ALA A 274 4.95 9.11 -13.22
C ALA A 274 4.28 8.03 -14.07
N MET A 275 5.06 7.11 -14.65
CA MET A 275 4.52 5.98 -15.42
C MET A 275 3.67 5.04 -14.55
N ALA A 276 4.12 4.75 -13.32
CA ALA A 276 3.39 3.92 -12.37
C ALA A 276 2.08 4.57 -11.90
N THR A 277 2.10 5.87 -11.56
CA THR A 277 0.92 6.64 -11.16
C THR A 277 -0.13 6.69 -12.28
N MET A 278 0.30 6.83 -13.53
CA MET A 278 -0.58 6.85 -14.70
C MET A 278 -0.95 5.45 -15.21
N LYS A 279 -0.40 4.38 -14.62
CA LYS A 279 -0.60 2.98 -15.03
C LYS A 279 -0.24 2.73 -16.50
N VAL A 280 0.86 3.32 -16.96
CA VAL A 280 1.30 3.25 -18.36
C VAL A 280 2.22 2.05 -18.57
N GLU A 281 1.73 1.04 -19.28
CA GLU A 281 2.45 -0.21 -19.55
C GLU A 281 3.33 -0.10 -20.80
N LEU A 282 4.59 0.31 -20.61
CA LEU A 282 5.62 0.33 -21.66
C LEU A 282 6.86 -0.45 -21.20
N PRO A 283 6.89 -1.79 -21.32
CA PRO A 283 7.92 -2.64 -20.71
C PRO A 283 9.36 -2.27 -21.10
N GLU A 284 9.61 -1.98 -22.38
CA GLU A 284 10.94 -1.60 -22.88
C GLU A 284 11.42 -0.29 -22.24
N VAL A 285 10.54 0.71 -22.14
CA VAL A 285 10.85 2.02 -21.52
C VAL A 285 11.09 1.85 -20.02
N LEU A 286 10.25 1.07 -19.33
CA LEU A 286 10.38 0.77 -17.91
C LEU A 286 11.73 0.10 -17.63
N HIS A 287 12.12 -0.91 -18.40
CA HIS A 287 13.39 -1.62 -18.23
C HIS A 287 14.59 -0.69 -18.40
N VAL A 288 14.61 0.11 -19.48
CA VAL A 288 15.70 1.07 -19.74
C VAL A 288 15.86 2.06 -18.59
N LEU A 289 14.75 2.61 -18.08
CA LEU A 289 14.76 3.53 -16.94
C LEU A 289 15.22 2.84 -15.65
N CYS A 290 14.79 1.61 -15.39
CA CYS A 290 15.19 0.83 -14.21
C CYS A 290 16.69 0.52 -14.20
N TYR A 291 17.27 0.09 -15.33
CA TYR A 291 18.71 -0.12 -15.44
C TYR A 291 19.49 1.18 -15.28
N ALA A 292 19.01 2.28 -15.88
CA ALA A 292 19.65 3.58 -15.75
C ALA A 292 19.57 4.15 -14.31
N ALA A 293 18.48 3.87 -13.59
CA ALA A 293 18.32 4.16 -12.17
C ALA A 293 19.34 3.38 -11.34
N ALA A 294 19.42 2.06 -11.53
CA ALA A 294 20.36 1.19 -10.83
C ALA A 294 21.83 1.58 -11.06
N ALA A 295 22.19 1.96 -12.29
CA ALA A 295 23.54 2.43 -12.62
C ALA A 295 23.93 3.76 -11.91
N LYS A 296 22.94 4.51 -11.40
CA LYS A 296 23.13 5.81 -10.72
C LYS A 296 22.76 5.75 -9.24
N VAL A 297 22.64 4.55 -8.66
CA VAL A 297 22.13 4.32 -7.30
C VAL A 297 22.90 5.08 -6.23
N GLU A 298 24.22 5.26 -6.39
CA GLU A 298 25.04 6.02 -5.43
C GLU A 298 24.61 7.49 -5.30
N ALA A 299 24.04 8.07 -6.36
CA ALA A 299 23.55 9.45 -6.37
C ALA A 299 22.11 9.60 -5.87
N PHE A 300 21.41 8.50 -5.55
CA PHE A 300 20.04 8.54 -5.05
C PHE A 300 19.98 9.18 -3.65
N ASN A 301 18.97 10.01 -3.45
CA ASN A 301 18.45 10.34 -2.13
C ASN A 301 17.41 9.28 -1.69
N ALA A 302 16.93 9.34 -0.43
CA ALA A 302 15.98 8.36 0.10
C ALA A 302 14.67 8.24 -0.70
N GLN A 303 14.12 9.37 -1.14
CA GLN A 303 12.88 9.41 -1.93
C GLN A 303 13.06 8.76 -3.30
N ASP A 304 14.23 8.92 -3.92
CA ASP A 304 14.52 8.31 -5.23
C ASP A 304 14.43 6.78 -5.15
N TYR A 305 14.94 6.17 -4.08
CA TYR A 305 14.82 4.72 -3.84
C TYR A 305 13.37 4.29 -3.68
N ALA A 306 12.66 4.96 -2.78
CA ALA A 306 11.27 4.63 -2.46
C ALA A 306 10.38 4.75 -3.70
N ASN A 307 10.51 5.83 -4.47
CA ASN A 307 9.75 6.04 -5.70
C ASN A 307 10.06 5.00 -6.78
N THR A 308 11.34 4.67 -6.96
CA THR A 308 11.77 3.68 -7.98
C THR A 308 11.24 2.28 -7.63
N LEU A 309 11.45 1.82 -6.40
CA LEU A 309 10.98 0.52 -5.93
C LEU A 309 9.45 0.44 -5.93
N TRP A 310 8.78 1.49 -5.47
CA TRP A 310 7.31 1.58 -5.51
C TRP A 310 6.78 1.52 -6.95
N ALA A 311 7.42 2.21 -7.89
CA ALA A 311 7.03 2.17 -9.30
C ALA A 311 7.23 0.77 -9.90
N MET A 312 8.37 0.12 -9.63
CA MET A 312 8.63 -1.25 -10.08
C MET A 312 7.59 -2.23 -9.53
N ALA A 313 7.24 -2.13 -8.24
CA ALA A 313 6.24 -2.99 -7.61
C ALA A 313 4.83 -2.75 -8.17
N THR A 314 4.43 -1.48 -8.33
CA THR A 314 3.12 -1.09 -8.86
C THR A 314 2.93 -1.56 -10.30
N MET A 315 3.99 -1.46 -11.11
CA MET A 315 4.00 -1.87 -12.52
C MET A 315 4.39 -3.34 -12.73
N LYS A 316 4.64 -4.10 -11.65
CA LYS A 316 5.04 -5.51 -11.68
C LYS A 316 6.27 -5.78 -12.56
N VAL A 317 7.27 -4.91 -12.48
CA VAL A 317 8.50 -5.01 -13.28
C VAL A 317 9.46 -6.02 -12.65
N GLU A 318 9.62 -7.19 -13.27
CA GLU A 318 10.46 -8.27 -12.74
C GLU A 318 11.93 -8.15 -13.21
N LEU A 319 12.75 -7.43 -12.43
CA LEU A 319 14.20 -7.30 -12.67
C LEU A 319 14.99 -7.62 -11.38
N PRO A 320 15.25 -8.90 -11.07
CA PRO A 320 15.84 -9.32 -9.79
C PRO A 320 17.19 -8.66 -9.46
N GLU A 321 18.07 -8.51 -10.45
CA GLU A 321 19.39 -7.87 -10.27
C GLU A 321 19.25 -6.38 -9.92
N VAL A 322 18.33 -5.67 -10.59
CA VAL A 322 18.05 -4.26 -10.32
C VAL A 322 17.45 -4.08 -8.93
N LEU A 323 16.49 -4.93 -8.56
CA LEU A 323 15.88 -4.92 -7.22
C LEU A 323 16.94 -5.16 -6.14
N HIS A 324 17.84 -6.12 -6.34
CA HIS A 324 18.92 -6.38 -5.39
C HIS A 324 19.79 -5.14 -5.18
N VAL A 325 20.26 -4.51 -6.27
CA VAL A 325 21.10 -3.30 -6.20
C VAL A 325 20.39 -2.15 -5.48
N LEU A 326 19.14 -1.86 -5.86
CA LEU A 326 18.36 -0.77 -5.28
C LEU A 326 18.06 -1.01 -3.79
N CYS A 327 17.64 -2.22 -3.42
CA CYS A 327 17.30 -2.57 -2.04
C CYS A 327 18.55 -2.55 -1.13
N SER A 328 19.67 -3.12 -1.57
CA SER A 328 20.92 -3.10 -0.80
C SER A 328 21.43 -1.68 -0.57
N ALA A 329 21.40 -0.83 -1.62
CA ALA A 329 21.84 0.55 -1.50
C ALA A 329 20.86 1.43 -0.68
N ALA A 330 19.56 1.15 -0.74
CA ALA A 330 18.56 1.76 0.13
C ALA A 330 18.85 1.47 1.61
N ALA A 331 19.15 0.21 1.97
CA ALA A 331 19.52 -0.16 3.33
C ALA A 331 20.83 0.50 3.80
N ALA A 332 21.81 0.72 2.92
CA ALA A 332 23.03 1.45 3.26
C ALA A 332 22.78 2.93 3.63
N LYS A 333 21.66 3.51 3.16
CA LYS A 333 21.25 4.91 3.43
C LYS A 333 19.99 5.01 4.28
N VAL A 334 19.63 3.95 4.99
CA VAL A 334 18.37 3.79 5.73
C VAL A 334 18.09 4.93 6.73
N GLU A 335 19.13 5.52 7.31
CA GLU A 335 18.99 6.63 8.25
C GLU A 335 18.43 7.91 7.59
N ALA A 336 18.68 8.12 6.29
CA ALA A 336 18.21 9.29 5.55
C ALA A 336 16.73 9.20 5.14
N PHE A 337 16.09 8.03 5.29
CA PHE A 337 14.71 7.80 4.90
C PHE A 337 13.76 8.49 5.87
N ASN A 338 12.72 9.11 5.36
CA ASN A 338 11.58 9.51 6.18
C ASN A 338 10.60 8.32 6.35
N ALA A 339 9.54 8.51 7.15
CA ALA A 339 8.53 7.49 7.41
C ALA A 339 7.87 6.93 6.13
N GLN A 340 7.54 7.80 5.17
CA GLN A 340 6.92 7.41 3.91
C GLN A 340 7.89 6.62 3.03
N ASP A 341 9.16 7.00 2.98
CA ASP A 341 10.18 6.30 2.21
C ASP A 341 10.34 4.85 2.71
N HIS A 342 10.36 4.65 4.04
CA HIS A 342 10.41 3.31 4.65
C HIS A 342 9.19 2.47 4.28
N ALA A 343 7.99 3.02 4.47
CA ALA A 343 6.74 2.31 4.19
C ALA A 343 6.65 1.87 2.72
N ASN A 344 6.97 2.77 1.78
CA ASN A 344 6.94 2.49 0.35
C ASN A 344 7.98 1.43 -0.06
N THR A 345 9.18 1.49 0.53
CA THR A 345 10.26 0.53 0.24
C THR A 345 9.91 -0.87 0.76
N LEU A 346 9.45 -0.99 2.00
CA LEU A 346 9.02 -2.26 2.58
C LEU A 346 7.81 -2.85 1.84
N TRP A 347 6.84 -2.00 1.49
CA TRP A 347 5.69 -2.41 0.69
C TRP A 347 6.11 -2.92 -0.70
N ALA A 348 7.05 -2.25 -1.36
CA ALA A 348 7.57 -2.66 -2.66
C ALA A 348 8.31 -4.01 -2.57
N MET A 349 9.21 -4.17 -1.59
CA MET A 349 9.91 -5.42 -1.35
C MET A 349 8.94 -6.58 -1.10
N ALA A 350 7.89 -6.38 -0.28
CA ALA A 350 6.89 -7.40 0.00
C ALA A 350 6.02 -7.74 -1.21
N THR A 351 5.56 -6.72 -1.95
CA THR A 351 4.75 -6.89 -3.16
C THR A 351 5.48 -7.69 -4.23
N MET A 352 6.78 -7.44 -4.38
CA MET A 352 7.64 -8.11 -5.36
C MET A 352 8.31 -9.38 -4.80
N LYS A 353 8.04 -9.74 -3.54
CA LYS A 353 8.61 -10.90 -2.84
C LYS A 353 10.15 -10.95 -2.90
N VAL A 354 10.80 -9.80 -2.68
CA VAL A 354 12.26 -9.69 -2.70
C VAL A 354 12.86 -10.39 -1.49
N GLU A 355 13.61 -11.47 -1.72
CA GLU A 355 14.24 -12.28 -0.66
C GLU A 355 15.57 -11.67 -0.21
N LEU A 356 15.51 -10.60 0.59
CA LEU A 356 16.68 -10.00 1.25
C LEU A 356 16.40 -9.77 2.75
N PRO A 357 16.47 -10.82 3.59
CA PRO A 357 16.02 -10.74 4.99
C PRO A 357 16.76 -9.69 5.82
N GLU A 358 18.09 -9.60 5.70
CA GLU A 358 18.90 -8.62 6.46
C GLU A 358 18.54 -7.17 6.09
N VAL A 359 18.35 -6.91 4.78
CA VAL A 359 17.93 -5.60 4.26
C VAL A 359 16.52 -5.24 4.75
N PHE A 360 15.59 -6.19 4.66
CA PHE A 360 14.21 -6.00 5.10
C PHE A 360 14.14 -5.73 6.61
N HIS A 361 14.88 -6.49 7.41
CA HIS A 361 14.97 -6.28 8.86
C HIS A 361 15.55 -4.90 9.21
N ALA A 362 16.64 -4.49 8.55
CA ALA A 362 17.23 -3.16 8.77
C ALA A 362 16.24 -2.02 8.49
N LEU A 363 15.47 -2.14 7.39
CA LEU A 363 14.40 -1.20 7.06
C LEU A 363 13.27 -1.21 8.11
N CYS A 364 12.87 -2.39 8.62
CA CYS A 364 11.88 -2.51 9.68
C CYS A 364 12.32 -1.84 10.99
N PHE A 365 13.56 -2.05 11.43
CA PHE A 365 14.08 -1.42 12.65
C PHE A 365 14.15 0.11 12.51
N ALA A 366 14.61 0.61 11.36
CA ALA A 366 14.66 2.05 11.11
C ALA A 366 13.26 2.68 10.98
N ALA A 367 12.30 1.95 10.40
CA ALA A 367 10.89 2.35 10.38
C ALA A 367 10.34 2.49 11.81
N ALA A 368 10.61 1.50 12.68
CA ALA A 368 10.20 1.53 14.08
C ALA A 368 10.80 2.71 14.85
N ALA A 369 12.07 3.04 14.61
CA ALA A 369 12.74 4.18 15.23
C ALA A 369 12.11 5.54 14.86
N LYS A 370 11.38 5.61 13.74
CA LYS A 370 10.71 6.83 13.23
C LYS A 370 9.19 6.72 13.28
N VAL A 371 8.64 5.74 14.01
CA VAL A 371 7.21 5.39 13.96
C VAL A 371 6.27 6.56 14.30
N GLU A 372 6.70 7.50 15.15
CA GLU A 372 5.91 8.68 15.50
C GLU A 372 5.58 9.57 14.28
N ALA A 373 6.50 9.62 13.31
CA ALA A 373 6.36 10.39 12.07
C ALA A 373 5.55 9.65 11.00
N PHE A 374 5.16 8.39 11.21
CA PHE A 374 4.30 7.67 10.28
C PHE A 374 2.89 8.25 10.30
N ASN A 375 2.30 8.32 9.11
CA ASN A 375 0.86 8.46 8.97
C ASN A 375 0.19 7.08 9.01
N ALA A 376 -1.15 7.10 8.99
CA ALA A 376 -1.99 5.92 8.99
C ALA A 376 -1.59 4.87 7.94
N GLN A 377 -1.50 5.32 6.68
CA GLN A 377 -1.16 4.48 5.54
C GLN A 377 0.25 3.89 5.68
N GLY A 378 1.22 4.66 6.17
CA GLY A 378 2.58 4.19 6.39
C GLY A 378 2.62 3.02 7.37
N CYS A 379 1.88 3.11 8.49
CA CYS A 379 1.80 2.02 9.47
C CYS A 379 1.17 0.78 8.84
N ALA A 380 0.02 0.94 8.17
CA ALA A 380 -0.71 -0.15 7.55
C ALA A 380 0.11 -0.87 6.46
N ASN A 381 0.80 -0.11 5.59
CA ASN A 381 1.66 -0.67 4.54
C ASN A 381 2.85 -1.44 5.13
N THR A 382 3.44 -0.94 6.20
CA THR A 382 4.58 -1.59 6.87
C THR A 382 4.16 -2.89 7.56
N LEU A 383 3.04 -2.86 8.31
CA LEU A 383 2.46 -4.05 8.94
C LEU A 383 2.08 -5.10 7.89
N TRP A 384 1.42 -4.68 6.81
CA TRP A 384 1.08 -5.55 5.69
C TRP A 384 2.32 -6.16 5.05
N ALA A 385 3.39 -5.38 4.84
CA ALA A 385 4.65 -5.87 4.28
C ALA A 385 5.29 -6.93 5.18
N MET A 386 5.37 -6.68 6.49
CA MET A 386 5.90 -7.64 7.47
C MET A 386 5.08 -8.93 7.50
N ALA A 387 3.75 -8.83 7.51
CA ALA A 387 2.86 -9.99 7.50
C ALA A 387 2.94 -10.80 6.21
N THR A 388 3.02 -10.13 5.06
CA THR A 388 3.15 -10.76 3.73
C THR A 388 4.48 -11.52 3.60
N MET A 389 5.57 -10.95 4.12
CA MET A 389 6.88 -11.57 4.13
C MET A 389 7.09 -12.55 5.30
N LYS A 390 6.11 -12.68 6.21
CA LYS A 390 6.16 -13.51 7.43
C LYS A 390 7.39 -13.20 8.30
N VAL A 391 7.69 -11.91 8.45
CA VAL A 391 8.83 -11.44 9.24
C VAL A 391 8.44 -11.29 10.71
N GLU A 392 9.03 -12.11 11.56
CA GLU A 392 8.77 -12.14 12.99
C GLU A 392 9.68 -11.16 13.74
N LEU A 393 9.23 -9.91 13.86
CA LEU A 393 9.86 -8.88 14.72
C LEU A 393 8.81 -8.29 15.67
N PRO A 394 8.48 -8.97 16.78
CA PRO A 394 7.33 -8.63 17.62
C PRO A 394 7.35 -7.20 18.16
N GLU A 395 8.50 -6.72 18.63
CA GLU A 395 8.64 -5.35 19.17
C GLU A 395 8.35 -4.29 18.10
N VAL A 396 8.89 -4.47 16.89
CA VAL A 396 8.65 -3.57 15.75
C VAL A 396 7.19 -3.62 15.33
N PHE A 397 6.62 -4.82 15.20
CA PHE A 397 5.23 -5.01 14.79
C PHE A 397 4.26 -4.40 15.80
N HIS A 398 4.49 -4.62 17.10
CA HIS A 398 3.66 -4.04 18.17
C HIS A 398 3.75 -2.51 18.17
N ALA A 399 4.95 -1.93 18.03
CA ALA A 399 5.13 -0.48 17.97
C ALA A 399 4.32 0.15 16.82
N LEU A 400 4.33 -0.48 15.64
CA LEU A 400 3.52 -0.06 14.48
C LEU A 400 2.02 -0.21 14.73
N CYS A 401 1.57 -1.27 15.40
CA CYS A 401 0.16 -1.46 15.79
C CYS A 401 -0.31 -0.38 16.77
N TYR A 402 0.48 -0.07 17.80
CA TYR A 402 0.15 1.01 18.74
C TYR A 402 0.15 2.38 18.06
N ALA A 403 1.10 2.64 17.17
CA ALA A 403 1.10 3.86 16.38
C ALA A 403 -0.14 3.98 15.49
N ALA A 404 -0.53 2.89 14.80
CA ALA A 404 -1.77 2.86 14.01
C ALA A 404 -3.00 3.20 14.86
N ALA A 405 -3.15 2.59 16.04
CA ALA A 405 -4.24 2.88 16.97
C ALA A 405 -4.24 4.34 17.45
N ALA A 406 -3.08 4.86 17.86
CA ALA A 406 -2.94 6.23 18.33
C ALA A 406 -3.32 7.27 17.26
N LYS A 407 -3.03 7.01 15.98
CA LYS A 407 -3.44 7.88 14.87
C LYS A 407 -4.96 7.88 14.68
N VAL A 408 -5.62 6.74 14.89
CA VAL A 408 -7.09 6.62 14.85
C VAL A 408 -7.73 7.40 16.01
N GLU A 409 -7.20 7.26 17.22
CA GLU A 409 -7.66 8.01 18.39
C GLU A 409 -7.48 9.53 18.21
N ALA A 410 -6.31 9.95 17.72
CA ALA A 410 -6.02 11.36 17.45
C ALA A 410 -6.95 11.95 16.38
N PHE A 411 -7.24 11.21 15.31
CA PHE A 411 -8.18 11.61 14.27
C PHE A 411 -9.58 11.86 14.84
N ASN A 412 -10.07 10.93 15.68
CA ASN A 412 -11.38 11.01 16.31
C ASN A 412 -11.45 12.18 17.32
N ALA A 413 -10.43 12.35 18.15
CA ALA A 413 -10.37 13.41 19.16
C ALA A 413 -10.28 14.83 18.54
N GLN A 414 -9.66 14.96 17.37
CA GLN A 414 -9.43 16.25 16.71
C GLN A 414 -10.43 16.55 15.58
N GLY A 415 -11.55 15.84 15.50
CA GLY A 415 -12.63 16.14 14.55
C GLY A 415 -12.23 16.03 13.07
N GLY A 416 -11.24 15.18 12.75
CA GLY A 416 -10.83 14.94 11.37
C GLY A 416 -9.75 15.87 10.80
N VAL A 417 -9.06 16.64 11.63
CA VAL A 417 -7.96 17.55 11.20
C VAL A 417 -6.67 16.80 10.84
N VAL A 418 -6.46 15.59 11.35
CA VAL A 418 -5.30 14.74 11.02
C VAL A 418 -5.59 13.89 9.78
N GLU A 419 -4.56 13.50 9.03
CA GLU A 419 -4.70 12.61 7.87
C GLU A 419 -5.41 11.31 8.27
N ALA A 420 -6.54 11.04 7.63
CA ALA A 420 -7.43 9.96 8.00
C ALA A 420 -6.87 8.59 7.59
N PHE A 421 -7.01 7.57 8.45
CA PHE A 421 -7.02 6.18 7.97
C PHE A 421 -8.09 6.05 6.89
N ASN A 422 -7.69 5.62 5.69
CA ASN A 422 -8.63 5.23 4.66
C ASN A 422 -9.12 3.78 4.95
N ALA A 423 -10.15 3.33 4.22
CA ALA A 423 -10.71 1.99 4.42
C ALA A 423 -9.70 0.85 4.19
N GLN A 424 -8.81 1.01 3.22
CA GLN A 424 -7.77 0.03 2.91
C GLN A 424 -6.76 -0.09 4.06
N ASP A 425 -6.39 1.02 4.69
CA ASP A 425 -5.42 1.04 5.79
C ASP A 425 -5.92 0.22 6.99
N TYR A 426 -7.22 0.32 7.34
CA TYR A 426 -7.83 -0.51 8.39
C TYR A 426 -7.81 -2.00 8.01
N ALA A 427 -8.25 -2.34 6.80
CA ALA A 427 -8.29 -3.71 6.33
C ALA A 427 -6.89 -4.34 6.33
N ASN A 428 -5.88 -3.62 5.84
CA ASN A 428 -4.48 -4.08 5.81
C ASN A 428 -3.92 -4.29 7.22
N THR A 429 -4.22 -3.38 8.16
CA THR A 429 -3.73 -3.46 9.54
C THR A 429 -4.34 -4.65 10.26
N LEU A 430 -5.68 -4.80 10.22
CA LEU A 430 -6.39 -5.91 10.85
C LEU A 430 -6.00 -7.26 10.23
N TRP A 431 -5.88 -7.32 8.90
CA TRP A 431 -5.39 -8.49 8.19
C TRP A 431 -3.96 -8.86 8.59
N ALA A 432 -3.06 -7.89 8.73
CA ALA A 432 -1.69 -8.12 9.15
C ALA A 432 -1.63 -8.67 10.59
N MET A 433 -2.39 -8.07 11.52
CA MET A 433 -2.48 -8.54 12.91
C MET A 433 -3.00 -9.98 12.98
N ALA A 434 -4.05 -10.32 12.22
CA ALA A 434 -4.62 -11.66 12.18
C ALA A 434 -3.67 -12.68 11.53
N THR A 435 -3.00 -12.29 10.44
CA THR A 435 -2.02 -13.16 9.74
C THR A 435 -0.83 -13.50 10.63
N MET A 436 -0.35 -12.52 11.40
CA MET A 436 0.76 -12.71 12.35
C MET A 436 0.31 -13.25 13.72
N LYS A 437 -1.01 -13.45 13.92
CA LYS A 437 -1.61 -13.90 15.19
C LYS A 437 -1.19 -13.05 16.39
N VAL A 438 -1.16 -11.74 16.20
CA VAL A 438 -0.75 -10.79 17.25
C VAL A 438 -1.92 -10.47 18.17
N GLU A 439 -1.78 -10.84 19.44
CA GLU A 439 -2.80 -10.64 20.47
C GLU A 439 -2.67 -9.26 21.13
N LEU A 440 -3.31 -8.26 20.53
CA LEU A 440 -3.49 -6.91 21.10
C LEU A 440 -4.98 -6.53 21.09
N PRO A 441 -5.79 -7.05 22.03
CA PRO A 441 -7.25 -6.95 21.96
C PRO A 441 -7.76 -5.51 21.93
N GLU A 442 -7.20 -4.62 22.77
CA GLU A 442 -7.61 -3.21 22.83
C GLU A 442 -7.38 -2.49 21.49
N VAL A 443 -6.18 -2.68 20.90
CA VAL A 443 -5.82 -2.12 19.60
C VAL A 443 -6.71 -2.70 18.48
N PHE A 444 -6.88 -4.01 18.46
CA PHE A 444 -7.68 -4.68 17.43
C PHE A 444 -9.15 -4.24 17.50
N HIS A 445 -9.74 -4.16 18.70
CA HIS A 445 -11.10 -3.68 18.88
C HIS A 445 -11.26 -2.21 18.45
N ALA A 446 -10.35 -1.33 18.85
CA ALA A 446 -10.38 0.09 18.46
C ALA A 446 -10.35 0.25 16.93
N LEU A 447 -9.49 -0.52 16.24
CA LEU A 447 -9.42 -0.55 14.79
C LEU A 447 -10.70 -1.11 14.14
N CYS A 448 -11.31 -2.15 14.71
CA CYS A 448 -12.59 -2.70 14.25
C CYS A 448 -13.73 -1.68 14.35
N PHE A 449 -13.87 -0.99 15.47
CA PHE A 449 -14.90 0.06 15.63
C PHE A 449 -14.69 1.21 14.66
N ALA A 450 -13.44 1.65 14.47
CA ALA A 450 -13.11 2.72 13.53
C ALA A 450 -13.32 2.30 12.07
N ALA A 451 -13.05 1.03 11.72
CA ALA A 451 -13.36 0.45 10.43
C ALA A 451 -14.88 0.46 10.16
N ALA A 452 -15.68 0.04 11.15
CA ALA A 452 -17.14 0.05 11.06
C ALA A 452 -17.72 1.45 10.81
N ALA A 453 -17.15 2.47 11.46
CA ALA A 453 -17.57 3.86 11.27
C ALA A 453 -17.32 4.39 9.85
N LYS A 454 -16.43 3.76 9.07
CA LYS A 454 -16.13 4.12 7.68
C LYS A 454 -16.50 3.04 6.67
N VAL A 455 -17.37 2.11 7.06
CA VAL A 455 -17.67 0.89 6.27
C VAL A 455 -18.18 1.19 4.86
N GLU A 456 -18.83 2.34 4.64
CA GLU A 456 -19.28 2.76 3.32
C GLU A 456 -18.11 2.92 2.33
N ALA A 457 -16.96 3.41 2.79
CA ALA A 457 -15.75 3.64 1.99
C ALA A 457 -14.95 2.35 1.73
N PHE A 458 -15.29 1.23 2.36
CA PHE A 458 -14.63 -0.05 2.09
C PHE A 458 -15.01 -0.57 0.71
N ASN A 459 -14.01 -1.03 -0.05
CA ASN A 459 -14.22 -1.85 -1.23
C ASN A 459 -14.50 -3.31 -0.82
N ALA A 460 -14.83 -4.15 -1.81
CA ALA A 460 -15.12 -5.58 -1.63
C ALA A 460 -14.00 -6.32 -0.86
N GLN A 461 -12.75 -6.14 -1.29
CA GLN A 461 -11.59 -6.78 -0.68
C GLN A 461 -11.37 -6.33 0.77
N GLY A 462 -11.56 -5.04 1.06
CA GLY A 462 -11.46 -4.49 2.40
C GLY A 462 -12.46 -5.15 3.36
N CYS A 463 -13.74 -5.26 2.95
CA CYS A 463 -14.75 -5.94 3.76
C CYS A 463 -14.36 -7.41 4.03
N ALA A 464 -13.95 -8.13 2.98
CA ALA A 464 -13.56 -9.53 3.11
C ALA A 464 -12.35 -9.72 4.04
N ASN A 465 -11.31 -8.90 3.89
CA ASN A 465 -10.11 -8.97 4.71
C ASN A 465 -10.39 -8.65 6.19
N THR A 466 -11.23 -7.66 6.47
CA THR A 466 -11.61 -7.32 7.85
C THR A 466 -12.47 -8.42 8.50
N LEU A 467 -13.46 -8.95 7.79
CA LEU A 467 -14.29 -10.06 8.29
C LEU A 467 -13.44 -11.31 8.54
N TRP A 468 -12.55 -11.64 7.61
CA TRP A 468 -11.59 -12.74 7.77
C TRP A 468 -10.67 -12.53 8.98
N ALA A 469 -10.17 -11.31 9.18
CA ALA A 469 -9.32 -10.99 10.33
C ALA A 469 -10.07 -11.16 11.66
N MET A 470 -11.30 -10.66 11.76
CA MET A 470 -12.15 -10.82 12.95
C MET A 470 -12.43 -12.30 13.25
N ALA A 471 -12.78 -13.09 12.23
CA ALA A 471 -13.04 -14.51 12.37
C ALA A 471 -11.79 -15.31 12.76
N THR A 472 -10.64 -14.99 12.16
CA THR A 472 -9.36 -15.64 12.47
C THR A 472 -8.92 -15.37 13.90
N MET A 473 -9.12 -14.15 14.39
CA MET A 473 -8.81 -13.75 15.77
C MET A 473 -9.93 -14.10 16.77
N LYS A 474 -11.06 -14.64 16.30
CA LYS A 474 -12.25 -14.97 17.11
C LYS A 474 -12.77 -13.78 17.92
N VAL A 475 -12.77 -12.60 17.31
CA VAL A 475 -13.21 -11.34 17.95
C VAL A 475 -14.72 -11.19 17.79
N GLU A 476 -15.44 -11.26 18.91
CA GLU A 476 -16.90 -11.16 18.95
C GLU A 476 -17.36 -9.70 19.09
N LEU A 477 -17.57 -9.03 17.94
CA LEU A 477 -18.18 -7.70 17.86
C LEU A 477 -19.37 -7.73 16.88
N PRO A 478 -20.56 -8.20 17.32
CA PRO A 478 -21.68 -8.51 16.41
C PRO A 478 -22.12 -7.31 15.55
N GLU A 479 -22.24 -6.12 16.13
CA GLU A 479 -22.67 -4.92 15.40
C GLU A 479 -21.68 -4.53 14.29
N VAL A 480 -20.38 -4.58 14.60
CA VAL A 480 -19.30 -4.31 13.63
C VAL A 480 -19.29 -5.37 12.52
N PHE A 481 -19.37 -6.64 12.90
CA PHE A 481 -19.35 -7.76 11.96
C PHE A 481 -20.56 -7.71 11.02
N HIS A 482 -21.77 -7.44 11.55
CA HIS A 482 -22.97 -7.30 10.74
C HIS A 482 -22.88 -6.12 9.77
N ALA A 483 -22.41 -4.95 10.23
CA ALA A 483 -22.22 -3.79 9.36
C ALA A 483 -21.30 -4.10 8.16
N LEU A 484 -20.18 -4.79 8.41
CA LEU A 484 -19.26 -5.25 7.37
C LEU A 484 -19.91 -6.29 6.42
N CYS A 485 -20.71 -7.22 6.94
CA CYS A 485 -21.45 -8.19 6.13
C CYS A 485 -22.45 -7.51 5.19
N TYR A 486 -23.24 -6.54 5.68
CA TYR A 486 -24.16 -5.79 4.82
C TYR A 486 -23.43 -4.96 3.76
N ALA A 487 -22.31 -4.33 4.12
CA ALA A 487 -21.49 -3.61 3.15
C ALA A 487 -20.82 -4.53 2.11
N ALA A 488 -20.42 -5.74 2.50
CA ALA A 488 -19.95 -6.77 1.59
C ALA A 488 -21.05 -7.18 0.59
N ALA A 489 -22.27 -7.43 1.08
CA ALA A 489 -23.42 -7.77 0.23
C ALA A 489 -23.77 -6.64 -0.76
N ALA A 490 -23.75 -5.39 -0.31
CA ALA A 490 -24.00 -4.22 -1.16
C ALA A 490 -22.97 -4.06 -2.28
N LYS A 491 -21.78 -4.65 -2.14
CA LYS A 491 -20.67 -4.56 -3.10
C LYS A 491 -20.32 -5.90 -3.74
N VAL A 492 -21.21 -6.90 -3.64
CA VAL A 492 -20.94 -8.30 -3.98
C VAL A 492 -20.51 -8.50 -5.44
N GLU A 493 -20.97 -7.65 -6.36
CA GLU A 493 -20.58 -7.71 -7.77
C GLU A 493 -19.06 -7.50 -7.96
N ALA A 494 -18.45 -6.65 -7.13
CA ALA A 494 -17.02 -6.33 -7.17
C ALA A 494 -16.13 -7.36 -6.45
N PHE A 495 -16.70 -8.38 -5.81
CA PHE A 495 -15.93 -9.45 -5.17
C PHE A 495 -15.30 -10.37 -6.21
N ASN A 496 -14.04 -10.76 -5.99
CA ASN A 496 -13.40 -11.89 -6.65
C ASN A 496 -13.64 -13.20 -5.87
N ALA A 497 -13.14 -14.32 -6.39
CA ALA A 497 -13.27 -15.65 -5.78
C ALA A 497 -12.82 -15.67 -4.31
N GLN A 498 -11.58 -15.24 -4.05
CA GLN A 498 -11.02 -15.14 -2.72
C GLN A 498 -11.88 -14.30 -1.76
N GLY A 499 -12.36 -13.14 -2.22
CA GLY A 499 -13.21 -12.25 -1.44
C GLY A 499 -14.50 -12.94 -1.00
N CYS A 500 -15.20 -13.60 -1.94
CA CYS A 500 -16.47 -14.28 -1.63
C CYS A 500 -16.24 -15.36 -0.59
N THR A 501 -15.22 -16.19 -0.82
CA THR A 501 -14.91 -17.31 0.05
C THR A 501 -14.43 -16.88 1.43
N ASN A 502 -13.59 -15.84 1.53
CA ASN A 502 -13.14 -15.31 2.81
C ASN A 502 -14.31 -14.80 3.66
N THR A 503 -15.28 -14.13 3.03
CA THR A 503 -16.48 -13.65 3.73
C THR A 503 -17.40 -14.80 4.14
N LEU A 504 -17.67 -15.76 3.25
CA LEU A 504 -18.47 -16.95 3.57
C LEU A 504 -17.85 -17.75 4.72
N TRP A 505 -16.54 -17.97 4.65
CA TRP A 505 -15.78 -18.66 5.70
C TRP A 505 -15.81 -17.90 7.02
N ALA A 506 -15.68 -16.57 7.00
CA ALA A 506 -15.75 -15.74 8.20
C ALA A 506 -17.14 -15.82 8.86
N MET A 507 -18.21 -15.72 8.07
CA MET A 507 -19.59 -15.84 8.57
C MET A 507 -19.86 -17.23 9.17
N ALA A 508 -19.41 -18.30 8.51
CA ALA A 508 -19.56 -19.66 8.99
C ALA A 508 -18.75 -19.93 10.28
N THR A 509 -17.50 -19.46 10.32
CA THR A 509 -16.62 -19.58 11.50
C THR A 509 -17.20 -18.87 12.72
N MET A 510 -17.75 -17.67 12.52
CA MET A 510 -18.38 -16.87 13.58
C MET A 510 -19.84 -17.25 13.85
N LYS A 511 -20.41 -18.18 13.07
CA LYS A 511 -21.81 -18.63 13.15
C LYS A 511 -22.82 -17.48 13.06
N VAL A 512 -22.55 -16.52 12.16
CA VAL A 512 -23.40 -15.35 11.95
C VAL A 512 -24.50 -15.67 10.95
N GLU A 513 -25.74 -15.70 11.43
CA GLU A 513 -26.92 -16.02 10.63
C GLU A 513 -27.49 -14.78 9.94
N LEU A 514 -27.04 -14.50 8.72
CA LEU A 514 -27.61 -13.48 7.82
C LEU A 514 -27.94 -14.13 6.46
N PRO A 515 -29.08 -14.84 6.33
CA PRO A 515 -29.36 -15.68 5.16
C PRO A 515 -29.33 -14.94 3.81
N GLU A 516 -29.89 -13.73 3.76
CA GLU A 516 -29.91 -12.92 2.53
C GLU A 516 -28.50 -12.55 2.07
N VAL A 517 -27.65 -12.11 3.01
CA VAL A 517 -26.24 -11.77 2.74
C VAL A 517 -25.45 -13.01 2.32
N PHE A 518 -25.61 -14.10 3.05
CA PHE A 518 -24.89 -15.35 2.78
C PHE A 518 -25.27 -15.92 1.41
N HIS A 519 -26.57 -15.94 1.06
CA HIS A 519 -27.04 -16.39 -0.25
C HIS A 519 -26.51 -15.51 -1.37
N ALA A 520 -26.52 -14.17 -1.22
CA ALA A 520 -25.97 -13.26 -2.22
C ALA A 520 -24.49 -13.56 -2.51
N LEU A 521 -23.69 -13.83 -1.48
CA LEU A 521 -22.29 -14.23 -1.61
C LEU A 521 -22.14 -15.61 -2.28
N CYS A 522 -22.99 -16.58 -1.95
CA CYS A 522 -23.00 -17.89 -2.61
C CYS A 522 -23.29 -17.79 -4.11
N TYR A 523 -24.30 -17.00 -4.51
CA TYR A 523 -24.59 -16.79 -5.93
C TYR A 523 -23.46 -16.04 -6.64
N ALA A 524 -22.85 -15.05 -5.99
CA ALA A 524 -21.70 -14.35 -6.56
C ALA A 524 -20.46 -15.24 -6.69
N ALA A 525 -20.24 -16.17 -5.74
CA ALA A 525 -19.20 -17.20 -5.84
C ALA A 525 -19.47 -18.13 -7.04
N ALA A 526 -20.71 -18.61 -7.21
CA ALA A 526 -21.09 -19.46 -8.35
C ALA A 526 -20.92 -18.75 -9.70
N ALA A 527 -21.28 -17.46 -9.78
CA ALA A 527 -21.13 -16.67 -11.00
C ALA A 527 -19.66 -16.46 -11.41
N LYS A 528 -18.72 -16.64 -10.48
CA LYS A 528 -17.27 -16.46 -10.69
C LYS A 528 -16.49 -17.76 -10.49
N VAL A 529 -17.16 -18.91 -10.51
CA VAL A 529 -16.60 -20.20 -10.13
C VAL A 529 -15.40 -20.62 -10.99
N GLU A 530 -15.35 -20.19 -12.25
CA GLU A 530 -14.22 -20.49 -13.15
C GLU A 530 -12.89 -19.86 -12.70
N ALA A 531 -12.94 -18.81 -11.87
CA ALA A 531 -11.77 -18.16 -11.31
C ALA A 531 -11.33 -18.76 -9.96
N PHE A 532 -12.06 -19.76 -9.44
CA PHE A 532 -11.77 -20.35 -8.14
C PHE A 532 -10.57 -21.30 -8.22
N ASN A 533 -9.73 -21.25 -7.20
CA ASN A 533 -8.75 -22.30 -6.94
C ASN A 533 -9.27 -23.33 -5.93
N ALA A 534 -8.47 -24.39 -5.74
CA ALA A 534 -8.75 -25.49 -4.83
C ALA A 534 -9.17 -25.07 -3.41
N GLN A 535 -8.42 -24.14 -2.80
CA GLN A 535 -8.69 -23.64 -1.46
C GLN A 535 -10.01 -22.88 -1.40
N GLU A 536 -10.28 -22.07 -2.42
CA GLU A 536 -11.47 -21.25 -2.48
C GLU A 536 -12.74 -22.10 -2.61
N CYS A 537 -12.71 -23.17 -3.41
CA CYS A 537 -13.81 -24.12 -3.52
C CYS A 537 -14.06 -24.84 -2.18
N ALA A 538 -13.01 -25.37 -1.56
CA ALA A 538 -13.10 -26.11 -0.31
C ALA A 538 -13.70 -25.25 0.82
N ASN A 539 -13.22 -24.01 0.96
CA ASN A 539 -13.69 -23.08 1.99
C ASN A 539 -15.15 -22.63 1.75
N ALA A 540 -15.55 -22.39 0.50
CA ALA A 540 -16.93 -22.03 0.19
C ALA A 540 -17.91 -23.18 0.48
N LEU A 541 -17.58 -24.40 0.04
CA LEU A 541 -18.38 -25.60 0.30
C LEU A 541 -18.46 -25.91 1.80
N TRP A 542 -17.33 -25.80 2.51
CA TRP A 542 -17.30 -25.96 3.96
C TRP A 542 -18.19 -24.94 4.67
N ALA A 543 -18.16 -23.67 4.25
CA ALA A 543 -18.99 -22.62 4.81
C ALA A 543 -20.48 -22.89 4.58
N MET A 544 -20.87 -23.29 3.36
CA MET A 544 -22.26 -23.65 3.03
C MET A 544 -22.76 -24.84 3.85
N ALA A 545 -21.95 -25.90 3.99
CA ALA A 545 -22.28 -27.07 4.79
C ALA A 545 -22.41 -26.73 6.28
N THR A 546 -21.50 -25.90 6.80
CA THR A 546 -21.49 -25.45 8.22
C THR A 546 -22.73 -24.62 8.54
N MET A 547 -23.12 -23.73 7.64
CA MET A 547 -24.32 -22.89 7.78
C MET A 547 -25.61 -23.61 7.38
N LYS A 548 -25.54 -24.87 6.93
CA LYS A 548 -26.69 -25.69 6.51
C LYS A 548 -27.52 -25.01 5.40
N VAL A 549 -26.84 -24.39 4.44
CA VAL A 549 -27.46 -23.69 3.33
C VAL A 549 -27.74 -24.65 2.18
N GLU A 550 -29.00 -24.69 1.73
CA GLU A 550 -29.45 -25.55 0.64
C GLU A 550 -29.52 -24.77 -0.68
N LEU A 551 -28.41 -24.74 -1.43
CA LEU A 551 -28.34 -24.17 -2.78
C LEU A 551 -27.72 -25.21 -3.75
N PRO A 552 -28.51 -26.16 -4.26
CA PRO A 552 -28.01 -27.30 -5.03
C PRO A 552 -27.19 -26.89 -6.26
N ASP A 553 -27.67 -25.92 -7.03
CA ASP A 553 -27.00 -25.46 -8.26
C ASP A 553 -25.63 -24.83 -7.97
N VAL A 554 -25.56 -23.99 -6.92
CA VAL A 554 -24.31 -23.36 -6.47
C VAL A 554 -23.33 -24.42 -5.98
N CYS A 555 -23.81 -25.36 -5.19
CA CYS A 555 -22.99 -26.43 -4.65
C CYS A 555 -22.44 -27.33 -5.77
N GLN A 556 -23.26 -27.69 -6.75
CA GLN A 556 -22.86 -28.50 -7.89
C GLN A 556 -21.79 -27.79 -8.73
N ALA A 557 -21.97 -26.49 -9.00
CA ALA A 557 -20.98 -25.69 -9.72
C ALA A 557 -19.61 -25.68 -9.02
N LEU A 558 -19.59 -25.42 -7.70
CA LEU A 558 -18.37 -25.44 -6.89
C LEU A 558 -17.71 -26.83 -6.85
N CYS A 559 -18.51 -27.90 -6.76
CA CYS A 559 -17.99 -29.27 -6.74
C CYS A 559 -17.32 -29.65 -8.07
N HIS A 560 -17.88 -29.25 -9.22
CA HIS A 560 -17.28 -29.51 -10.52
C HIS A 560 -15.91 -28.80 -10.68
N VAL A 561 -15.80 -27.56 -10.22
CA VAL A 561 -14.51 -26.84 -10.23
C VAL A 561 -13.52 -27.43 -9.22
N ALA A 562 -14.00 -27.87 -8.05
CA ALA A 562 -13.16 -28.60 -7.09
C ALA A 562 -12.58 -29.88 -7.70
N ALA A 563 -13.37 -30.63 -8.49
CA ALA A 563 -12.90 -31.80 -9.22
C ALA A 563 -11.86 -31.45 -10.28
N ALA A 564 -12.10 -30.38 -11.05
CA ALA A 564 -11.19 -29.92 -12.10
C ALA A 564 -9.85 -29.40 -11.55
N THR A 565 -9.83 -28.92 -10.30
CA THR A 565 -8.62 -28.37 -9.64
C THR A 565 -8.05 -29.30 -8.56
N VAL A 566 -8.53 -30.55 -8.50
CA VAL A 566 -8.24 -31.51 -7.41
C VAL A 566 -6.76 -31.80 -7.20
N GLU A 567 -5.94 -31.71 -8.25
CA GLU A 567 -4.50 -31.92 -8.15
C GLU A 567 -3.84 -30.89 -7.21
N ALA A 568 -4.33 -29.65 -7.21
CA ALA A 568 -3.84 -28.55 -6.37
C ALA A 568 -4.39 -28.57 -4.93
N PHE A 569 -5.28 -29.51 -4.59
CA PHE A 569 -5.79 -29.65 -3.22
C PHE A 569 -4.69 -30.14 -2.29
N ASN A 570 -4.59 -29.55 -1.10
CA ASN A 570 -3.88 -30.15 0.03
C ASN A 570 -4.81 -31.12 0.79
N ALA A 571 -4.27 -31.78 1.81
CA ALA A 571 -5.01 -32.73 2.64
C ALA A 571 -6.32 -32.16 3.22
N GLN A 572 -6.22 -30.98 3.85
CA GLN A 572 -7.35 -30.30 4.48
C GLN A 572 -8.43 -29.92 3.46
N HIS A 573 -8.05 -29.43 2.27
CA HIS A 573 -9.01 -29.06 1.23
C HIS A 573 -9.82 -30.28 0.76
N CYS A 574 -9.17 -31.46 0.62
CA CYS A 574 -9.86 -32.70 0.24
C CYS A 574 -10.87 -33.09 1.32
N ALA A 575 -10.43 -33.15 2.58
CA ALA A 575 -11.26 -33.55 3.70
C ALA A 575 -12.47 -32.61 3.89
N ASN A 576 -12.24 -31.28 3.83
CA ASN A 576 -13.30 -30.28 3.96
C ASN A 576 -14.35 -30.39 2.85
N THR A 577 -13.91 -30.64 1.61
CA THR A 577 -14.80 -30.74 0.45
C THR A 577 -15.63 -32.02 0.51
N LEU A 578 -15.01 -33.16 0.81
CA LEU A 578 -15.72 -34.44 0.98
C LEU A 578 -16.72 -34.37 2.14
N TRP A 579 -16.32 -33.79 3.27
CA TRP A 579 -17.20 -33.57 4.42
C TRP A 579 -18.38 -32.65 4.06
N ALA A 580 -18.13 -31.57 3.31
CA ALA A 580 -19.17 -30.65 2.88
C ALA A 580 -20.17 -31.34 1.94
N MET A 581 -19.70 -32.07 0.93
CA MET A 581 -20.54 -32.85 0.02
C MET A 581 -21.39 -33.88 0.77
N ALA A 582 -20.81 -34.59 1.74
CA ALA A 582 -21.53 -35.58 2.54
C ALA A 582 -22.57 -34.96 3.48
N THR A 583 -22.25 -33.81 4.07
CA THR A 583 -23.14 -33.06 4.97
C THR A 583 -24.35 -32.51 4.22
N MET A 584 -24.12 -31.95 3.03
CA MET A 584 -25.17 -31.41 2.15
C MET A 584 -25.86 -32.48 1.29
N LYS A 585 -25.40 -33.74 1.35
CA LYS A 585 -25.92 -34.89 0.56
C LYS A 585 -25.89 -34.64 -0.95
N VAL A 586 -24.77 -34.12 -1.45
CA VAL A 586 -24.60 -33.79 -2.86
C VAL A 586 -24.22 -35.05 -3.64
N GLU A 587 -25.11 -35.51 -4.52
CA GLU A 587 -24.93 -36.73 -5.30
C GLU A 587 -24.15 -36.46 -6.60
N LEU A 588 -22.82 -36.43 -6.50
CA LEU A 588 -21.90 -36.36 -7.66
C LEU A 588 -20.83 -37.46 -7.54
N PRO A 589 -21.15 -38.73 -7.90
CA PRO A 589 -20.26 -39.87 -7.64
C PRO A 589 -18.88 -39.74 -8.26
N GLU A 590 -18.78 -39.28 -9.51
CA GLU A 590 -17.50 -39.11 -10.21
C GLU A 590 -16.60 -38.08 -9.51
N VAL A 591 -17.17 -36.94 -9.13
CA VAL A 591 -16.47 -35.87 -8.39
C VAL A 591 -16.02 -36.36 -7.01
N PHE A 592 -16.92 -37.03 -6.28
CA PHE A 592 -16.62 -37.54 -4.94
C PHE A 592 -15.50 -38.60 -5.00
N HIS A 593 -15.54 -39.52 -5.97
CA HIS A 593 -14.48 -40.50 -6.16
C HIS A 593 -13.14 -39.85 -6.50
N ALA A 594 -13.12 -38.86 -7.39
CA ALA A 594 -11.89 -38.13 -7.74
C ALA A 594 -11.24 -37.48 -6.49
N LEU A 595 -12.05 -36.84 -5.64
CA LEU A 595 -11.61 -36.27 -4.37
C LEU A 595 -11.09 -37.35 -3.39
N CYS A 596 -11.76 -38.51 -3.31
CA CYS A 596 -11.30 -39.63 -2.49
C CYS A 596 -9.93 -40.17 -2.94
N TYR A 597 -9.71 -40.35 -4.25
CA TYR A 597 -8.40 -40.77 -4.77
C TYR A 597 -7.32 -39.72 -4.50
N ALA A 598 -7.64 -38.43 -4.67
CA ALA A 598 -6.71 -37.35 -4.36
C ALA A 598 -6.38 -37.26 -2.85
N ALA A 599 -7.36 -37.52 -1.98
CA ALA A 599 -7.15 -37.65 -0.54
C ALA A 599 -6.19 -38.81 -0.21
N ALA A 600 -6.42 -39.99 -0.80
CA ALA A 600 -5.55 -41.16 -0.61
C ALA A 600 -4.11 -40.90 -1.08
N ALA A 601 -3.94 -40.24 -2.22
CA ALA A 601 -2.62 -39.90 -2.76
C ALA A 601 -1.83 -38.92 -1.85
N LYS A 602 -2.52 -38.17 -1.00
CA LYS A 602 -1.94 -37.17 -0.09
C LYS A 602 -2.07 -37.55 1.39
N VAL A 603 -2.42 -38.81 1.68
CA VAL A 603 -2.83 -39.26 3.02
C VAL A 603 -1.75 -39.08 4.10
N GLU A 604 -0.48 -39.08 3.72
CA GLU A 604 0.63 -38.84 4.65
C GLU A 604 0.54 -37.44 5.30
N ALA A 605 0.11 -36.44 4.53
CA ALA A 605 -0.04 -35.05 4.96
C ALA A 605 -1.35 -34.78 5.75
N PHE A 606 -2.25 -35.75 5.87
CA PHE A 606 -3.49 -35.60 6.62
C PHE A 606 -3.22 -35.50 8.12
N ASN A 607 -3.88 -34.58 8.82
CA ASN A 607 -3.97 -34.63 10.27
C ASN A 607 -5.08 -35.61 10.73
N ALA A 608 -5.26 -35.76 12.05
CA ALA A 608 -6.28 -36.61 12.65
C ALA A 608 -7.70 -36.32 12.15
N GLN A 609 -8.08 -35.04 12.20
CA GLN A 609 -9.39 -34.55 11.79
C GLN A 609 -9.64 -34.77 10.29
N ASP A 610 -8.64 -34.54 9.44
CA ASP A 610 -8.75 -34.75 7.99
C ASP A 610 -9.10 -36.22 7.67
N CYS A 611 -8.45 -37.17 8.38
CA CYS A 611 -8.70 -38.60 8.21
C CYS A 611 -10.13 -38.95 8.65
N ALA A 612 -10.53 -38.49 9.83
CA ALA A 612 -11.84 -38.77 10.40
C ALA A 612 -12.96 -38.19 9.55
N ASN A 613 -12.84 -36.93 9.09
CA ASN A 613 -13.82 -36.27 8.23
C ASN A 613 -13.98 -36.98 6.89
N THR A 614 -12.87 -37.44 6.30
CA THR A 614 -12.88 -38.14 5.01
C THR A 614 -13.53 -39.51 5.11
N LEU A 615 -13.15 -40.31 6.12
CA LEU A 615 -13.76 -41.62 6.37
C LEU A 615 -15.26 -41.49 6.68
N TRP A 616 -15.63 -40.53 7.52
CA TRP A 616 -17.03 -40.23 7.81
C TRP A 616 -17.80 -39.87 6.55
N ALA A 617 -17.23 -39.02 5.69
CA ALA A 617 -17.87 -38.63 4.43
C ALA A 617 -18.10 -39.82 3.50
N MET A 618 -17.09 -40.69 3.34
CA MET A 618 -17.21 -41.91 2.52
C MET A 618 -18.31 -42.85 3.05
N ALA A 619 -18.34 -43.09 4.37
CA ALA A 619 -19.35 -43.92 5.00
C ALA A 619 -20.76 -43.32 4.87
N LYS A 620 -20.87 -42.00 5.05
CA LYS A 620 -22.14 -41.26 4.94
C LYS A 620 -22.73 -41.32 3.54
N MET A 621 -21.87 -41.21 2.52
CA MET A 621 -22.25 -41.26 1.11
C MET A 621 -22.32 -42.69 0.56
N LYS A 622 -22.00 -43.70 1.38
CA LYS A 622 -22.01 -45.13 1.00
C LYS A 622 -21.09 -45.43 -0.20
N VAL A 623 -19.91 -44.81 -0.21
CA VAL A 623 -18.92 -44.97 -1.28
C VAL A 623 -18.02 -46.17 -0.99
N GLU A 624 -17.95 -47.11 -1.93
CA GLU A 624 -17.15 -48.33 -1.83
C GLU A 624 -15.83 -48.18 -2.58
N LEU A 625 -14.79 -47.69 -1.88
CA LEU A 625 -13.41 -47.61 -2.39
C LEU A 625 -12.45 -48.28 -1.38
N PRO A 626 -12.30 -49.62 -1.42
CA PRO A 626 -11.59 -50.37 -0.37
C PRO A 626 -10.14 -49.94 -0.17
N GLU A 627 -9.37 -49.71 -1.24
CA GLU A 627 -7.96 -49.32 -1.12
C GLU A 627 -7.80 -47.92 -0.51
N VAL A 628 -8.65 -46.97 -0.92
CA VAL A 628 -8.67 -45.60 -0.38
C VAL A 628 -9.04 -45.63 1.11
N CYS A 629 -10.09 -46.37 1.46
CA CYS A 629 -10.55 -46.50 2.84
C CYS A 629 -9.48 -47.13 3.74
N GLN A 630 -8.82 -48.20 3.27
CA GLN A 630 -7.75 -48.85 4.01
C GLN A 630 -6.55 -47.90 4.24
N ALA A 631 -6.13 -47.15 3.22
CA ALA A 631 -5.05 -46.17 3.34
C ALA A 631 -5.38 -45.09 4.40
N LEU A 632 -6.59 -44.54 4.38
CA LEU A 632 -7.07 -43.56 5.35
C LEU A 632 -7.15 -44.14 6.78
N CYS A 633 -7.62 -45.39 6.93
CA CYS A 633 -7.68 -46.06 8.24
C CYS A 633 -6.29 -46.28 8.85
N TYR A 634 -5.30 -46.69 8.06
CA TYR A 634 -3.92 -46.79 8.56
C TYR A 634 -3.34 -45.43 8.95
N ALA A 635 -3.59 -44.39 8.15
CA ALA A 635 -3.15 -43.04 8.49
C ALA A 635 -3.83 -42.50 9.76
N ALA A 636 -5.12 -42.79 9.95
CA ALA A 636 -5.85 -42.49 11.18
C ALA A 636 -5.22 -43.19 12.39
N ALA A 637 -4.94 -44.50 12.30
CA ALA A 637 -4.26 -45.25 13.37
C ALA A 637 -2.87 -44.69 13.70
N ALA A 638 -2.10 -44.32 12.68
CA ALA A 638 -0.76 -43.74 12.88
C ALA A 638 -0.80 -42.38 13.62
N LYS A 639 -1.94 -41.70 13.60
CA LYS A 639 -2.14 -40.36 14.21
C LYS A 639 -3.13 -40.38 15.37
N VAL A 640 -3.49 -41.56 15.87
CA VAL A 640 -4.59 -41.77 16.82
C VAL A 640 -4.43 -41.02 18.14
N GLU A 641 -3.19 -40.75 18.57
CA GLU A 641 -2.91 -39.98 19.79
C GLU A 641 -3.41 -38.52 19.67
N ALA A 642 -3.38 -37.96 18.46
CA ALA A 642 -3.83 -36.60 18.17
C ALA A 642 -5.33 -36.46 17.93
N PHE A 643 -6.09 -37.57 17.98
CA PHE A 643 -7.54 -37.55 17.77
C PHE A 643 -8.25 -36.89 18.95
N ASN A 644 -9.21 -36.01 18.69
CA ASN A 644 -10.20 -35.62 19.69
C ASN A 644 -11.33 -36.69 19.77
N ALA A 645 -12.30 -36.48 20.67
CA ALA A 645 -13.45 -37.36 20.83
C ALA A 645 -14.25 -37.55 19.52
N GLN A 646 -14.60 -36.46 18.84
CA GLN A 646 -15.33 -36.50 17.57
C GLN A 646 -14.58 -37.29 16.49
N ASP A 647 -13.26 -37.13 16.39
CA ASP A 647 -12.43 -37.83 15.40
C ASP A 647 -12.48 -39.36 15.60
N CYS A 648 -12.40 -39.80 16.87
CA CYS A 648 -12.53 -41.21 17.24
C CYS A 648 -13.91 -41.76 16.87
N ALA A 649 -14.98 -41.04 17.22
CA ALA A 649 -16.35 -41.44 16.94
C ALA A 649 -16.61 -41.54 15.43
N ASN A 650 -16.20 -40.54 14.66
CA ASN A 650 -16.34 -40.48 13.21
C ASN A 650 -15.64 -41.66 12.53
N THR A 651 -14.41 -41.96 12.96
CA THR A 651 -13.58 -43.00 12.34
C THR A 651 -14.08 -44.41 12.66
N LEU A 652 -14.40 -44.69 13.93
CA LEU A 652 -14.94 -45.99 14.34
C LEU A 652 -16.29 -46.26 13.66
N TRP A 653 -17.17 -45.26 13.63
CA TRP A 653 -18.46 -45.37 12.94
C TRP A 653 -18.29 -45.60 11.44
N ALA A 654 -17.36 -44.89 10.80
CA ALA A 654 -17.09 -45.07 9.38
C ALA A 654 -16.58 -46.48 9.07
N MET A 655 -15.58 -46.97 9.82
CA MET A 655 -15.03 -48.31 9.65
C MET A 655 -16.09 -49.40 9.79
N ALA A 656 -16.93 -49.32 10.81
CA ALA A 656 -18.01 -50.28 11.03
C ALA A 656 -19.06 -50.22 9.92
N THR A 657 -19.48 -49.01 9.54
CA THR A 657 -20.51 -48.79 8.50
C THR A 657 -20.06 -49.29 7.13
N MET A 658 -18.80 -49.03 6.77
CA MET A 658 -18.20 -49.46 5.50
C MET A 658 -17.68 -50.90 5.54
N LYS A 659 -17.81 -51.57 6.69
CA LYS A 659 -17.37 -52.95 6.93
C LYS A 659 -15.88 -53.21 6.67
N VAL A 660 -15.03 -52.30 7.14
CA VAL A 660 -13.57 -52.39 6.99
C VAL A 660 -12.98 -53.41 7.97
N GLU A 661 -12.33 -54.45 7.45
CA GLU A 661 -11.70 -55.50 8.27
C GLU A 661 -10.23 -55.17 8.60
N LEU A 662 -10.00 -54.27 9.56
CA LEU A 662 -8.67 -53.92 10.09
C LEU A 662 -8.65 -54.00 11.63
N PRO A 663 -8.52 -55.22 12.20
CA PRO A 663 -8.69 -55.46 13.64
C PRO A 663 -7.76 -54.64 14.52
N GLU A 664 -6.47 -54.52 14.14
CA GLU A 664 -5.45 -53.81 14.91
C GLU A 664 -5.70 -52.29 14.90
N VAL A 665 -6.10 -51.74 13.75
CA VAL A 665 -6.48 -50.32 13.61
C VAL A 665 -7.72 -50.01 14.44
N PHE A 666 -8.74 -50.85 14.35
CA PHE A 666 -9.98 -50.69 15.10
C PHE A 666 -9.72 -50.76 16.61
N GLN A 667 -8.88 -51.70 17.06
CA GLN A 667 -8.46 -51.81 18.46
C GLN A 667 -7.76 -50.52 18.95
N ALA A 668 -6.80 -49.99 18.18
CA ALA A 668 -6.09 -48.77 18.55
C ALA A 668 -7.04 -47.57 18.71
N LEU A 669 -8.00 -47.43 17.79
CA LEU A 669 -9.04 -46.39 17.86
C LEU A 669 -9.97 -46.58 19.07
N CYS A 670 -10.36 -47.82 19.41
CA CYS A 670 -11.16 -48.10 20.60
C CYS A 670 -10.43 -47.69 21.90
N HIS A 671 -9.13 -47.97 22.01
CA HIS A 671 -8.35 -47.52 23.16
C HIS A 671 -8.26 -46.00 23.25
N ALA A 672 -8.04 -45.32 22.13
CA ALA A 672 -8.02 -43.86 22.10
C ALA A 672 -9.38 -43.22 22.39
N ALA A 673 -10.47 -43.85 21.96
CA ALA A 673 -11.85 -43.47 22.32
C ALA A 673 -12.12 -43.66 23.82
N ALA A 674 -11.69 -44.78 24.41
CA ALA A 674 -11.88 -45.07 25.83
C ALA A 674 -11.17 -44.04 26.71
N ALA A 675 -9.97 -43.60 26.31
CA ALA A 675 -9.22 -42.55 26.99
C ALA A 675 -9.90 -41.17 26.97
N LYS A 676 -10.91 -40.97 26.10
CA LYS A 676 -11.63 -39.70 25.89
C LYS A 676 -13.12 -39.83 26.15
N VAL A 677 -13.54 -40.86 26.89
CA VAL A 677 -14.97 -41.22 27.03
C VAL A 677 -15.80 -40.08 27.64
N GLU A 678 -15.22 -39.33 28.57
CA GLU A 678 -15.91 -38.24 29.28
C GLU A 678 -16.24 -37.06 28.36
N ASP A 679 -15.45 -36.87 27.29
CA ASP A 679 -15.59 -35.76 26.34
C ASP A 679 -16.68 -36.00 25.29
N PHE A 680 -17.22 -37.23 25.19
CA PHE A 680 -18.18 -37.56 24.14
C PHE A 680 -19.53 -36.87 24.32
N THR A 681 -20.07 -36.33 23.22
CA THR A 681 -21.49 -35.95 23.15
C THR A 681 -22.39 -37.18 23.12
N ALA A 682 -23.68 -37.01 23.42
CA ALA A 682 -24.65 -38.11 23.34
C ALA A 682 -24.73 -38.73 21.93
N GLN A 683 -24.55 -37.91 20.89
CA GLN A 683 -24.51 -38.36 19.51
C GLN A 683 -23.29 -39.22 19.22
N GLU A 684 -22.10 -38.81 19.67
CA GLU A 684 -20.85 -39.57 19.50
C GLU A 684 -20.91 -40.92 20.23
N CYS A 685 -21.44 -40.95 21.46
CA CYS A 685 -21.68 -42.20 22.18
C CYS A 685 -22.57 -43.16 21.36
N GLY A 686 -23.68 -42.64 20.81
CA GLY A 686 -24.58 -43.43 19.97
C GLY A 686 -23.91 -43.97 18.70
N MET A 687 -23.06 -43.15 18.05
CA MET A 687 -22.29 -43.57 16.88
C MET A 687 -21.34 -44.72 17.20
N ILE A 688 -20.61 -44.65 18.33
CA ILE A 688 -19.66 -45.68 18.74
C ILE A 688 -20.37 -46.97 19.20
N LEU A 689 -21.46 -46.85 19.96
CA LEU A 689 -22.27 -48.02 20.34
C LEU A 689 -22.82 -48.74 19.10
N LEU A 690 -23.32 -48.00 18.12
CA LEU A 690 -23.74 -48.62 16.87
C LEU A 690 -22.56 -49.27 16.13
N ALA A 691 -21.41 -48.60 16.08
CA ALA A 691 -20.21 -49.10 15.41
C ALA A 691 -19.72 -50.43 16.01
N THR A 692 -19.69 -50.54 17.33
CA THR A 692 -19.27 -51.76 18.05
C THR A 692 -20.26 -52.92 17.89
N LEU A 693 -21.56 -52.63 17.73
CA LEU A 693 -22.59 -53.65 17.44
C LEU A 693 -22.49 -54.22 16.02
N ILE A 694 -22.20 -53.36 15.03
CA ILE A 694 -22.20 -53.75 13.61
C ILE A 694 -20.81 -54.07 13.05
N CYS A 695 -19.78 -54.03 13.91
CA CYS A 695 -18.39 -54.25 13.52
C CYS A 695 -18.21 -55.62 12.85
N PRO A 696 -17.68 -55.70 11.61
CA PRO A 696 -17.51 -56.98 10.91
C PRO A 696 -16.29 -57.77 11.38
N VAL A 697 -15.44 -57.18 12.22
CA VAL A 697 -14.19 -57.79 12.67
C VAL A 697 -14.51 -59.12 13.35
N LYS A 698 -14.15 -60.23 12.70
CA LYS A 698 -14.01 -61.54 13.35
C LYS A 698 -12.91 -61.41 14.38
N VAL A 699 -13.36 -61.01 15.55
CA VAL A 699 -12.64 -60.65 16.75
C VAL A 699 -11.39 -61.51 16.96
N THR A 700 -10.21 -60.90 16.77
CA THR A 700 -9.05 -61.31 17.56
C THR A 700 -9.36 -61.00 19.02
N ILE A 701 -9.00 -61.89 19.96
CA ILE A 701 -9.34 -61.74 21.40
C ILE A 701 -9.02 -60.33 21.92
N LYS A 702 -7.90 -59.75 21.48
CA LYS A 702 -7.45 -58.41 21.90
C LYS A 702 -8.35 -57.27 21.43
N ALA A 703 -8.91 -57.35 20.23
CA ALA A 703 -9.87 -56.36 19.75
C ALA A 703 -11.21 -56.45 20.51
N TYR A 704 -11.59 -57.65 20.95
CA TYR A 704 -12.80 -57.86 21.78
C TYR A 704 -12.74 -57.07 23.08
N ASP A 705 -11.61 -57.21 23.79
CA ASP A 705 -11.47 -56.66 25.14
C ASP A 705 -11.51 -55.13 25.10
N ALA A 706 -10.88 -54.52 24.07
CA ALA A 706 -10.95 -53.08 23.84
C ALA A 706 -12.38 -52.59 23.52
N ILE A 707 -13.13 -53.36 22.72
CA ILE A 707 -14.53 -53.06 22.38
C ILE A 707 -15.42 -53.17 23.61
N GLN A 708 -15.31 -54.25 24.39
CA GLN A 708 -16.08 -54.47 25.61
C GLN A 708 -15.79 -53.40 26.66
N HIS A 709 -14.53 -53.05 26.86
CA HIS A 709 -14.15 -52.00 27.80
C HIS A 709 -14.73 -50.64 27.41
N LEU A 710 -14.63 -50.26 26.12
CA LEU A 710 -15.24 -49.02 25.62
C LEU A 710 -16.77 -49.05 25.74
N TRP A 711 -17.39 -50.20 25.48
CA TRP A 711 -18.83 -50.39 25.62
C TRP A 711 -19.31 -50.17 27.06
N GLU A 712 -18.64 -50.79 28.04
CA GLU A 712 -18.95 -50.63 29.46
C GLU A 712 -18.84 -49.17 29.90
N LEU A 713 -17.76 -48.49 29.54
CA LEU A 713 -17.56 -47.07 29.84
C LEU A 713 -18.69 -46.19 29.26
N LEU A 714 -19.12 -46.45 28.02
CA LEU A 714 -20.21 -45.71 27.37
C LEU A 714 -21.57 -46.00 28.03
N CYS A 715 -21.84 -47.25 28.44
CA CYS A 715 -23.04 -47.62 29.19
C CYS A 715 -23.10 -46.95 30.57
N ASP A 716 -21.98 -46.89 31.28
CA ASP A 716 -21.87 -46.21 32.57
C ASP A 716 -22.10 -44.71 32.42
N LEU A 717 -21.49 -44.08 31.42
CA LEU A 717 -21.69 -42.67 31.11
C LEU A 717 -23.15 -42.35 30.74
N ALA A 718 -23.79 -43.21 29.95
CA ALA A 718 -25.20 -43.06 29.60
C ALA A 718 -26.10 -43.17 30.84
N THR A 719 -25.82 -44.12 31.73
CA THR A 719 -26.55 -44.31 32.99
C THR A 719 -26.40 -43.11 33.91
N LEU A 720 -25.19 -42.57 34.05
CA LEU A 720 -24.91 -41.36 34.82
C LEU A 720 -25.66 -40.13 34.28
N ARG A 721 -25.72 -39.94 32.96
CA ARG A 721 -26.46 -38.82 32.32
C ARG A 721 -27.98 -38.96 32.48
N ILE A 722 -28.52 -40.17 32.49
CA ILE A 722 -29.94 -40.43 32.78
C ILE A 722 -30.26 -40.12 34.26
N LEU A 723 -29.37 -40.52 35.17
CA LEU A 723 -29.55 -40.24 36.61
C LEU A 723 -29.43 -38.74 36.94
N SER A 724 -28.56 -37.99 36.25
CA SER A 724 -28.39 -36.54 36.45
C SER A 724 -29.57 -35.71 35.90
N THR A 725 -30.18 -36.12 34.79
CA THR A 725 -31.40 -35.51 34.25
C THR A 725 -32.64 -35.83 35.09
N ALA A 726 -32.70 -37.01 35.70
CA ALA A 726 -33.77 -37.37 36.66
C ALA A 726 -33.68 -36.58 37.99
N THR A 727 -32.47 -36.25 38.45
CA THR A 727 -32.26 -35.45 39.67
C THR A 727 -32.55 -33.95 39.46
N THR A 728 -32.26 -33.39 38.28
CA THR A 728 -32.61 -31.99 37.96
C THR A 728 -34.12 -31.77 37.78
N ALA A 729 -34.85 -32.77 37.28
CA ALA A 729 -36.32 -32.75 37.19
C ALA A 729 -37.03 -32.86 38.55
N THR A 730 -36.40 -33.49 39.55
CA THR A 730 -36.94 -33.60 40.92
C THR A 730 -36.69 -32.34 41.77
N THR A 731 -35.69 -31.53 41.45
CA THR A 731 -35.44 -30.26 42.16
C THR A 731 -36.36 -29.13 41.69
N THR A 732 -36.73 -29.10 40.40
CA THR A 732 -37.68 -28.10 39.86
C THR A 732 -39.13 -28.36 40.29
N THR A 733 -39.50 -29.60 40.62
CA THR A 733 -40.83 -29.93 41.15
C THR A 733 -40.99 -29.69 42.66
N ARG A 734 -39.92 -29.37 43.40
CA ARG A 734 -39.95 -29.14 44.86
C ARG A 734 -40.06 -27.67 45.31
N VAL A 735 -40.10 -26.70 44.38
CA VAL A 735 -40.26 -25.26 44.69
C VAL A 735 -41.69 -24.75 44.41
N GLY A 736 -42.61 -25.61 43.97
CA GLY A 736 -43.89 -25.22 43.41
C GLY A 736 -45.16 -25.60 44.19
N THR A 737 -45.14 -25.78 45.51
CA THR A 737 -46.40 -25.91 46.29
C THR A 737 -46.24 -25.41 47.72
N GLY A 738 -46.59 -24.14 47.97
CA GLY A 738 -46.64 -23.54 49.30
C GLY A 738 -47.43 -22.25 49.32
N ALA A 739 -48.73 -22.38 49.60
CA ALA A 739 -49.64 -21.37 50.14
C ALA A 739 -50.15 -20.22 49.23
N THR A 740 -51.27 -20.48 48.57
CA THR A 740 -52.34 -19.48 48.39
C THR A 740 -53.30 -19.54 49.59
N GLY A 741 -53.29 -18.50 50.42
CA GLY A 741 -54.29 -18.23 51.45
C GLY A 741 -54.84 -16.81 51.27
N ARG A 742 -56.14 -16.71 50.97
CA ARG A 742 -56.95 -15.50 50.74
C ARG A 742 -56.84 -14.45 51.87
N SER A 743 -56.84 -13.15 51.52
CA SER A 743 -58.00 -12.23 51.65
C SER A 743 -57.58 -10.75 51.79
N SER A 744 -57.80 -9.94 50.74
CA SER A 744 -58.54 -8.65 50.69
C SER A 744 -58.30 -7.99 49.35
#